data_AF-A0A8T3X698-F1
#
_entry.id   AF-A0A8T3X698-F1
#
_cell.length_a   1.000
_cell.length_b   1.000
_cell.length_c   1.000
_cell.angle_alpha   90.00
_cell.angle_beta   90.00
_cell.angle_gamma   90.00
#
_symmetry.space_group_name_H-M   'P 1'
#
loop_
_entity.id
_entity.type
_entity.pdbx_description
1 polymer ?
#
loop_
_entity_poly.entity_id
_entity_poly.type
_entity_poly.pdbx_seq_one_letter_code
_entity_poly.pdbx_strand_id
1 'polypeptide(L)'
;MLVVFLLFSGAVAAERSCTNNITVSCNITQNTTLLPGIYKIGNGSIIDGSIVVKVNDSFLDCNGATLVGNRSFTTLRVSGKRGFSIRNCTFINSSAAVSVGSPDGFTMEGNTFTDIDLGLIISGNNKGSLAITGNKFLNSSMFVELAFFNNTNIWDNLFTYRGITYQKSHDPKIFCKNGIGNRYESGAIGPGCTCLVPLDELRITGNTTFCPGTYKAVGMEVLNLLLGTHLIVQCNGTIVRGNLSEFPFPADPFSSPGISIVYDSGTVEVKNCIFTNYTEGIADGGVGSKIVGNTFTDNKNGIYTVSNDSDVRFNNFLNNVEADVRYDAVRGGNITLPYNWWGTADPEEISKNLSLSCLEPEETFCVNPIPFLTEGPEKRQFDLSVLNSGISFQASPDGTGVLAEVFNQGNVEVPFVQVSFLQVSQGAIAQRKSVLVADVPANGSANASTAFGLSKGDTVMVIADPDNEIRDDNRGNNRAQKQFLGLKKYFIAADVPPTRANQEILDFVKENLKDGILVENENDADFKILIARHNPLIVWHFQTVEERGWGFMGGGIKHKDTFCDKPYCAIIGNFDVNGKKEIYIEGNDVDGFIAAAKRFIKEQDVLKEGKSEIFVGGDDIGGISVFDFLHNANNKKHYKEDSNEFGSIVRDALNENMVEETQINTTADGVTLRLLRLQPAFSKNLKDFKDTVQLPVVLARGLWSNLNSWQGFGAELASTEARDTWLIEITGGPGTDCAIEITGGPGTDCAGKAVYDCPDYSYNDLTDSYVPALLNKVLNETNKTKLQYVGFSNGCRSALSSLEKGSFDPAKVDTFVGVGCPGNFSGDSLFASCLDPAKVDTFVGVGCPGNFSGDSLFASCLKNFGEQILNEFEGEGIKHITQKELGKKLGELSSSSSLGCYLLSKFLGEGEGKISKKLAKEYSNFISNNSETQPGKSLSIDKFSMMYGIAKFQFQKDNDLVVTEQDAFGISNEIISERKALKEVNQRHDKLPDSEEVKDYIVKEVRKN
;
A
#
# COMPACT_ATOMS: atom_id res chain seq x y z
N MET A 1 16.31 -72.74 48.05
CA MET A 1 15.16 -72.01 48.61
C MET A 1 15.71 -70.82 49.37
N LEU A 2 15.84 -69.69 48.69
CA LEU A 2 16.45 -68.45 49.20
C LEU A 2 15.85 -67.30 48.39
N VAL A 3 15.08 -66.41 49.02
CA VAL A 3 14.51 -65.23 48.37
C VAL A 3 15.23 -64.01 48.94
N VAL A 4 16.03 -63.37 48.10
CA VAL A 4 16.85 -62.21 48.46
C VAL A 4 16.06 -60.94 48.19
N PHE A 5 15.78 -60.17 49.24
CA PHE A 5 15.27 -58.81 49.11
C PHE A 5 16.43 -57.86 48.77
N LEU A 6 16.49 -57.39 47.52
CA LEU A 6 17.41 -56.34 47.09
C LEU A 6 16.76 -54.97 47.29
N LEU A 7 17.22 -54.24 48.31
CA LEU A 7 16.89 -52.83 48.51
C LEU A 7 17.67 -51.97 47.50
N PHE A 8 17.02 -51.53 46.43
CA PHE A 8 17.55 -50.46 45.59
C PHE A 8 17.33 -49.11 46.27
N SER A 9 18.38 -48.55 46.87
CA SER A 9 18.43 -47.15 47.27
C SER A 9 18.55 -46.27 46.02
N GLY A 10 17.41 -45.83 45.49
CA GLY A 10 17.35 -44.80 44.45
C GLY A 10 17.88 -43.47 44.98
N ALA A 11 19.15 -43.17 44.73
CA ALA A 11 19.73 -41.86 44.98
C ALA A 11 19.10 -40.85 44.00
N VAL A 12 18.08 -40.12 44.46
CA VAL A 12 17.49 -39.02 43.69
C VAL A 12 18.55 -37.91 43.59
N ALA A 13 19.15 -37.78 42.41
CA ALA A 13 20.08 -36.69 42.13
C ALA A 13 19.30 -35.37 42.20
N ALA A 14 19.60 -34.54 43.22
CA ALA A 14 18.97 -33.23 43.36
C ALA A 14 19.31 -32.35 42.14
N GLU A 15 18.30 -31.79 41.49
CA GLU A 15 18.51 -30.87 40.36
C GLU A 15 19.34 -29.66 40.82
N ARG A 16 20.48 -29.44 40.18
CA ARG A 16 21.46 -28.43 40.59
C ARG A 16 21.09 -27.08 39.97
N SER A 17 20.50 -26.19 40.77
CA SER A 17 20.15 -24.83 40.34
C SER A 17 21.39 -23.96 40.08
N CYS A 18 21.34 -23.14 39.02
CA CYS A 18 22.46 -22.35 38.50
C CYS A 18 22.71 -21.05 39.29
N THR A 19 23.01 -21.13 40.59
CA THR A 19 23.05 -19.91 41.42
C THR A 19 24.35 -19.09 41.38
N ASN A 20 25.51 -19.66 41.01
CA ASN A 20 26.79 -18.90 40.93
C ASN A 20 27.85 -19.42 39.94
N ASN A 21 27.84 -20.71 39.56
CA ASN A 21 28.79 -21.28 38.61
C ASN A 21 28.05 -22.10 37.56
N ILE A 22 27.94 -21.57 36.34
CA ILE A 22 27.43 -22.36 35.21
C ILE A 22 28.46 -23.47 34.92
N THR A 23 28.01 -24.71 35.10
CA THR A 23 28.73 -25.91 34.68
C THR A 23 27.89 -26.64 33.63
N VAL A 24 28.43 -27.70 33.03
CA VAL A 24 27.70 -28.54 32.07
C VAL A 24 26.41 -29.08 32.70
N SER A 25 25.35 -29.20 31.90
CA SER A 25 24.02 -29.69 32.33
C SER A 25 23.26 -28.81 33.36
N CYS A 26 23.54 -27.50 33.41
CA CYS A 26 22.88 -26.60 34.37
C CYS A 26 21.43 -26.24 33.94
N ASN A 27 20.47 -26.38 34.87
CA ASN A 27 19.07 -26.06 34.63
C ASN A 27 18.72 -24.63 35.11
N ILE A 28 18.29 -23.77 34.18
CA ILE A 28 17.69 -22.46 34.51
C ILE A 28 16.21 -22.69 34.84
N THR A 29 15.86 -22.46 36.10
CA THR A 29 14.54 -22.70 36.69
C THR A 29 13.85 -21.43 37.22
N GLN A 30 14.49 -20.27 37.07
CA GLN A 30 14.01 -18.95 37.51
C GLN A 30 14.71 -17.83 36.72
N ASN A 31 14.25 -16.59 36.88
CA ASN A 31 14.96 -15.39 36.42
C ASN A 31 16.43 -15.41 36.85
N THR A 32 17.33 -15.31 35.88
CA THR A 32 18.77 -15.50 36.08
C THR A 32 19.53 -14.35 35.44
N THR A 33 20.32 -13.63 36.24
CA THR A 33 21.31 -12.67 35.76
C THR A 33 22.70 -13.22 36.00
N LEU A 34 23.55 -13.27 34.97
CA LEU A 34 24.93 -13.71 35.10
C LEU A 34 25.83 -12.56 35.55
N LEU A 35 26.98 -12.91 36.11
CA LEU A 35 28.06 -11.94 36.32
C LEU A 35 28.85 -11.79 35.02
N PRO A 36 29.37 -10.60 34.69
CA PRO A 36 30.28 -10.43 33.56
C PRO A 36 31.48 -11.37 33.69
N GLY A 37 31.77 -12.16 32.65
CA GLY A 37 32.82 -13.18 32.70
C GLY A 37 32.79 -14.12 31.50
N ILE A 38 33.70 -15.11 31.49
CA ILE A 38 33.80 -16.13 30.45
C ILE A 38 33.41 -17.49 31.04
N TYR A 39 32.33 -18.07 30.55
CA TYR A 39 31.81 -19.37 30.96
C TYR A 39 32.05 -20.40 29.84
N LYS A 40 32.86 -21.42 30.12
CA LYS A 40 33.14 -22.51 29.16
C LYS A 40 32.13 -23.63 29.34
N ILE A 41 31.32 -23.89 28.31
CA ILE A 41 30.28 -24.92 28.30
C ILE A 41 30.89 -26.19 27.68
N GLY A 42 31.16 -27.17 28.53
CA GLY A 42 32.10 -28.28 28.28
C GLY A 42 31.53 -29.59 27.73
N ASN A 43 32.43 -30.56 27.57
CA ASN A 43 32.30 -31.78 26.78
C ASN A 43 31.33 -32.86 27.35
N GLY A 44 30.02 -32.59 27.35
CA GLY A 44 28.98 -33.59 27.65
C GLY A 44 28.61 -34.48 26.43
N SER A 45 27.58 -35.31 26.59
CA SER A 45 26.89 -35.92 25.45
C SER A 45 26.07 -34.88 24.67
N ILE A 46 25.54 -35.24 23.50
CA ILE A 46 24.65 -34.38 22.69
C ILE A 46 23.45 -33.85 23.50
N ILE A 47 23.02 -34.58 24.54
CA ILE A 47 21.87 -34.22 25.38
C ILE A 47 22.29 -33.50 26.66
N ASP A 48 23.46 -33.86 27.23
CA ASP A 48 23.89 -33.36 28.55
C ASP A 48 24.76 -32.09 28.47
N GLY A 49 25.30 -31.76 27.29
CA GLY A 49 26.26 -30.66 27.11
C GLY A 49 25.70 -29.24 27.32
N SER A 50 24.41 -29.02 27.07
CA SER A 50 23.79 -27.68 27.04
C SER A 50 23.39 -27.14 28.43
N ILE A 51 23.36 -25.81 28.56
CA ILE A 51 22.51 -25.15 29.57
C ILE A 51 21.05 -25.38 29.14
N VAL A 52 20.18 -25.84 30.04
CA VAL A 52 18.77 -26.12 29.72
C VAL A 52 17.85 -25.16 30.47
N VAL A 53 17.01 -24.43 29.75
CA VAL A 53 15.94 -23.62 30.34
C VAL A 53 14.69 -24.47 30.42
N LYS A 54 14.15 -24.64 31.64
CA LYS A 54 12.91 -25.41 31.91
C LYS A 54 11.75 -24.55 32.43
N VAL A 55 12.00 -23.26 32.68
CA VAL A 55 11.04 -22.33 33.29
C VAL A 55 10.25 -21.54 32.23
N ASN A 56 9.03 -21.14 32.58
CA ASN A 56 8.19 -20.24 31.78
C ASN A 56 8.28 -18.80 32.31
N ASP A 57 7.88 -17.82 31.49
CA ASP A 57 7.64 -16.42 31.90
C ASP A 57 8.83 -15.82 32.68
N SER A 58 10.04 -16.03 32.14
CA SER A 58 11.32 -15.78 32.81
C SER A 58 12.40 -15.26 31.85
N PHE A 59 13.54 -14.82 32.39
CA PHE A 59 14.67 -14.33 31.59
C PHE A 59 16.03 -14.92 31.98
N LEU A 60 16.93 -14.99 30.98
CA LEU A 60 18.38 -15.05 31.15
C LEU A 60 18.98 -13.72 30.67
N ASP A 61 19.57 -12.98 31.58
CA ASP A 61 20.34 -11.77 31.29
C ASP A 61 21.82 -12.09 31.52
N CYS A 62 22.61 -12.11 30.46
CA CYS A 62 24.03 -12.42 30.59
C CYS A 62 24.85 -11.23 31.14
N ASN A 63 24.31 -10.01 31.16
CA ASN A 63 25.03 -8.82 31.63
C ASN A 63 26.44 -8.66 31.00
N GLY A 64 26.57 -8.95 29.70
CA GLY A 64 27.85 -8.92 28.96
C GLY A 64 28.70 -10.19 29.10
N ALA A 65 28.23 -11.25 29.77
CA ALA A 65 28.95 -12.51 29.86
C ALA A 65 29.13 -13.22 28.50
N THR A 66 30.27 -13.89 28.36
CA THR A 66 30.65 -14.69 27.19
C THR A 66 30.46 -16.18 27.48
N LEU A 67 29.60 -16.85 26.71
CA LEU A 67 29.37 -18.28 26.74
C LEU A 67 30.16 -18.95 25.61
N VAL A 68 31.18 -19.71 25.96
CA VAL A 68 32.10 -20.35 25.00
C VAL A 68 31.77 -21.83 24.87
N GLY A 69 31.31 -22.21 23.67
CA GLY A 69 31.08 -23.61 23.30
C GLY A 69 32.34 -24.36 22.86
N ASN A 70 32.15 -25.60 22.43
CA ASN A 70 33.22 -26.51 21.99
C ASN A 70 33.09 -26.97 20.52
N ARG A 71 32.29 -26.28 19.70
CA ARG A 71 31.89 -26.67 18.33
C ARG A 71 31.21 -28.04 18.16
N SER A 72 30.85 -28.75 19.23
CA SER A 72 30.19 -30.06 19.12
C SER A 72 28.70 -30.04 19.45
N PHE A 73 28.22 -29.03 20.20
CA PHE A 73 26.89 -29.05 20.81
C PHE A 73 26.16 -27.70 20.75
N THR A 74 24.88 -27.71 21.15
CA THR A 74 24.11 -26.50 21.47
C THR A 74 24.55 -25.93 22.82
N THR A 75 24.87 -24.64 22.90
CA THR A 75 25.30 -23.99 24.15
C THR A 75 24.13 -23.78 25.12
N LEU A 76 22.98 -23.33 24.62
CA LEU A 76 21.77 -23.07 25.39
C LEU A 76 20.53 -23.67 24.69
N ARG A 77 19.78 -24.50 25.40
CA ARG A 77 18.56 -25.14 24.92
C ARG A 77 17.34 -24.66 25.70
N VAL A 78 16.39 -24.04 25.01
CA VAL A 78 15.12 -23.58 25.59
C VAL A 78 14.07 -24.68 25.42
N SER A 79 13.64 -25.26 26.54
CA SER A 79 12.60 -26.30 26.64
C SER A 79 11.40 -25.89 27.50
N GLY A 80 11.53 -24.82 28.28
CA GLY A 80 10.41 -24.09 28.85
C GLY A 80 9.49 -23.61 27.74
N LYS A 81 8.18 -23.76 27.92
CA LYS A 81 7.22 -23.64 26.84
C LYS A 81 6.78 -22.20 26.59
N ARG A 82 6.72 -21.33 27.60
CA ARG A 82 6.07 -20.01 27.50
C ARG A 82 6.95 -18.85 27.96
N GLY A 83 6.85 -17.72 27.28
CA GLY A 83 7.29 -16.40 27.77
C GLY A 83 8.77 -16.25 28.17
N PHE A 84 9.70 -16.99 27.56
CA PHE A 84 11.12 -16.92 27.95
C PHE A 84 11.91 -15.84 27.17
N SER A 85 12.88 -15.18 27.81
CA SER A 85 13.73 -14.18 27.14
C SER A 85 15.23 -14.32 27.40
N ILE A 86 16.05 -13.94 26.41
CA ILE A 86 17.53 -13.97 26.45
C ILE A 86 18.08 -12.61 26.02
N ARG A 87 18.95 -12.01 26.84
CA ARG A 87 19.57 -10.73 26.50
C ARG A 87 21.01 -10.56 26.98
N ASN A 88 21.72 -9.64 26.33
CA ASN A 88 23.07 -9.18 26.66
C ASN A 88 24.15 -10.29 26.69
N CYS A 89 23.94 -11.41 25.98
CA CYS A 89 24.87 -12.54 25.92
C CYS A 89 25.82 -12.43 24.74
N THR A 90 27.09 -12.82 24.94
CA THR A 90 28.03 -13.11 23.84
C THR A 90 28.22 -14.62 23.72
N PHE A 91 27.97 -15.21 22.56
CA PHE A 91 28.19 -16.62 22.28
C PHE A 91 29.35 -16.79 21.31
N ILE A 92 30.27 -17.72 21.60
CA ILE A 92 31.46 -17.95 20.75
C ILE A 92 31.74 -19.46 20.62
N ASN A 93 32.21 -19.89 19.43
CA ASN A 93 32.80 -21.22 19.20
C ASN A 93 31.85 -22.41 19.48
N SER A 94 30.58 -22.27 19.10
CA SER A 94 29.54 -23.30 19.28
C SER A 94 29.15 -23.92 17.94
N SER A 95 28.59 -25.13 17.95
CA SER A 95 27.92 -25.67 16.74
C SER A 95 26.57 -24.99 16.59
N ALA A 96 25.78 -25.03 17.66
CA ALA A 96 24.63 -24.15 17.83
C ALA A 96 24.81 -23.29 19.09
N ALA A 97 24.53 -21.99 19.05
CA ALA A 97 24.57 -21.19 20.28
C ALA A 97 23.26 -21.31 21.05
N VAL A 98 22.11 -21.07 20.41
CA VAL A 98 20.79 -21.23 21.04
C VAL A 98 19.88 -22.12 20.20
N SER A 99 19.14 -23.03 20.85
CA SER A 99 18.07 -23.82 20.22
C SER A 99 16.76 -23.65 20.98
N VAL A 100 15.69 -23.31 20.26
CA VAL A 100 14.34 -23.07 20.79
C VAL A 100 13.35 -24.00 20.08
N GLY A 101 12.69 -24.88 20.84
CA GLY A 101 11.72 -25.84 20.32
C GLY A 101 10.28 -25.49 20.69
N SER A 102 9.44 -25.19 19.70
CA SER A 102 8.00 -24.87 19.84
C SER A 102 7.67 -23.85 20.94
N PRO A 103 8.16 -22.59 20.82
CA PRO A 103 7.89 -21.55 21.82
C PRO A 103 6.41 -21.14 21.86
N ASP A 104 5.93 -20.78 23.04
CA ASP A 104 4.66 -20.10 23.30
C ASP A 104 5.00 -18.70 23.84
N GLY A 105 5.67 -17.91 23.01
CA GLY A 105 6.29 -16.64 23.41
C GLY A 105 7.78 -16.77 23.72
N PHE A 106 8.63 -16.07 22.97
CA PHE A 106 10.08 -16.03 23.18
C PHE A 106 10.65 -14.69 22.70
N THR A 107 11.57 -14.09 23.47
CA THR A 107 12.23 -12.83 23.10
C THR A 107 13.76 -12.95 23.16
N MET A 108 14.47 -12.47 22.14
CA MET A 108 15.93 -12.44 22.13
C MET A 108 16.44 -11.06 21.69
N GLU A 109 17.15 -10.37 22.58
CA GLU A 109 17.54 -8.96 22.40
C GLU A 109 19.00 -8.67 22.75
N GLY A 110 19.70 -7.92 21.90
CA GLY A 110 21.02 -7.37 22.22
C GLY A 110 22.15 -8.40 22.42
N ASN A 111 22.04 -9.58 21.81
CA ASN A 111 23.05 -10.64 21.90
C ASN A 111 24.05 -10.59 20.75
N THR A 112 25.27 -11.08 20.98
CA THR A 112 26.32 -11.22 19.95
C THR A 112 26.68 -12.68 19.77
N PHE A 113 26.77 -13.13 18.52
CA PHE A 113 27.18 -14.47 18.11
C PHE A 113 28.43 -14.31 17.25
N THR A 114 29.49 -15.07 17.52
CA THR A 114 30.77 -14.97 16.78
C THR A 114 31.40 -16.34 16.55
N ASP A 115 31.72 -16.65 15.29
CA ASP A 115 32.32 -17.92 14.86
C ASP A 115 31.52 -19.15 15.34
N ILE A 116 30.23 -19.16 15.03
CA ILE A 116 29.26 -20.23 15.36
C ILE A 116 28.61 -20.70 14.06
N ASP A 117 28.51 -22.01 13.85
CA ASP A 117 27.91 -22.53 12.61
C ASP A 117 26.43 -22.12 12.48
N LEU A 118 25.64 -22.35 13.55
CA LEU A 118 24.23 -22.00 13.71
C LEU A 118 24.01 -21.13 14.98
N GLY A 119 24.04 -19.80 14.85
CA GLY A 119 23.85 -18.88 15.98
C GLY A 119 22.54 -19.13 16.75
N LEU A 120 21.43 -19.20 16.02
CA LEU A 120 20.12 -19.51 16.57
C LEU A 120 19.39 -20.54 15.69
N ILE A 121 18.83 -21.56 16.34
CA ILE A 121 17.93 -22.56 15.75
C ILE A 121 16.55 -22.37 16.37
N ILE A 122 15.53 -22.12 15.54
CA ILE A 122 14.12 -22.08 15.96
C ILE A 122 13.37 -23.16 15.19
N SER A 123 12.71 -24.08 15.90
CA SER A 123 12.03 -25.21 15.27
C SER A 123 10.64 -25.47 15.86
N GLY A 124 9.70 -25.90 15.02
CA GLY A 124 8.38 -26.39 15.43
C GLY A 124 7.25 -25.36 15.37
N ASN A 125 6.26 -25.51 16.24
CA ASN A 125 5.03 -24.71 16.22
C ASN A 125 5.11 -23.56 17.23
N ASN A 126 5.14 -22.31 16.76
CA ASN A 126 4.99 -21.15 17.64
C ASN A 126 3.50 -20.92 17.97
N LYS A 127 3.18 -20.75 19.26
CA LYS A 127 1.81 -20.41 19.72
C LYS A 127 1.66 -19.01 20.32
N GLY A 128 2.77 -18.32 20.57
CA GLY A 128 2.80 -16.99 21.21
C GLY A 128 3.66 -15.99 20.45
N SER A 129 3.99 -14.86 21.08
CA SER A 129 4.77 -13.79 20.43
C SER A 129 6.27 -14.12 20.37
N LEU A 130 6.81 -14.30 19.17
CA LEU A 130 8.24 -14.47 18.92
C LEU A 130 8.86 -13.13 18.50
N ALA A 131 9.86 -12.64 19.21
CA ALA A 131 10.54 -11.37 18.95
C ALA A 131 12.07 -11.50 19.01
N ILE A 132 12.78 -11.22 17.92
CA ILE A 132 14.25 -11.33 17.85
C ILE A 132 14.80 -10.04 17.26
N THR A 133 15.49 -9.24 18.08
CA THR A 133 15.86 -7.86 17.72
C THR A 133 17.20 -7.38 18.26
N GLY A 134 17.87 -6.48 17.55
CA GLY A 134 19.13 -5.87 18.00
C GLY A 134 20.31 -6.82 18.18
N ASN A 135 20.24 -8.05 17.64
CA ASN A 135 21.31 -9.05 17.77
C ASN A 135 22.36 -8.92 16.65
N LYS A 136 23.58 -9.38 16.91
CA LYS A 136 24.71 -9.36 15.96
C LYS A 136 25.20 -10.78 15.68
N PHE A 137 25.08 -11.23 14.44
CA PHE A 137 25.55 -12.52 13.96
C PHE A 137 26.81 -12.33 13.12
N LEU A 138 27.97 -12.49 13.76
CA LEU A 138 29.28 -12.26 13.16
C LEU A 138 29.86 -13.59 12.69
N ASN A 139 30.03 -13.76 11.38
CA ASN A 139 30.44 -15.04 10.76
C ASN A 139 29.61 -16.23 11.30
N SER A 140 28.31 -16.03 11.44
CA SER A 140 27.37 -16.98 12.07
C SER A 140 26.02 -16.92 11.37
N SER A 141 25.34 -18.05 11.19
CA SER A 141 24.01 -18.09 10.55
C SER A 141 22.86 -18.12 11.56
N MET A 142 21.64 -17.87 11.11
CA MET A 142 20.42 -18.13 11.86
C MET A 142 19.51 -19.06 11.05
N PHE A 143 19.06 -20.17 11.66
CA PHE A 143 18.24 -21.18 11.00
C PHE A 143 16.82 -21.20 11.58
N VAL A 144 15.83 -21.05 10.70
CA VAL A 144 14.41 -20.90 11.05
C VAL A 144 13.57 -21.99 10.36
N GLU A 145 13.11 -22.96 11.14
CA GLU A 145 12.26 -24.05 10.71
C GLU A 145 10.91 -24.01 11.45
N LEU A 146 10.14 -22.96 11.18
CA LEU A 146 8.83 -22.74 11.79
C LEU A 146 7.72 -23.28 10.90
N ALA A 147 6.76 -23.97 11.51
CA ALA A 147 5.63 -24.56 10.78
C ALA A 147 4.38 -23.66 10.72
N PHE A 148 4.25 -22.68 11.62
CA PHE A 148 3.09 -21.77 11.71
C PHE A 148 3.52 -20.38 12.22
N PHE A 149 2.91 -19.31 11.67
CA PHE A 149 3.29 -17.90 11.88
C PHE A 149 2.19 -17.07 12.54
N ASN A 150 1.90 -17.36 13.81
CA ASN A 150 1.14 -16.42 14.62
C ASN A 150 2.12 -15.56 15.43
N ASN A 151 2.14 -14.25 15.18
CA ASN A 151 2.86 -13.23 15.94
C ASN A 151 4.40 -13.40 16.03
N THR A 152 5.08 -13.60 14.90
CA THR A 152 6.56 -13.68 14.82
C THR A 152 7.18 -12.42 14.19
N ASN A 153 8.23 -11.88 14.81
CA ASN A 153 9.01 -10.72 14.33
C ASN A 153 10.52 -10.95 14.55
N ILE A 154 11.34 -10.85 13.50
CA ILE A 154 12.80 -10.98 13.48
C ILE A 154 13.33 -9.76 12.73
N TRP A 155 13.77 -8.71 13.42
CA TRP A 155 14.01 -7.38 12.84
C TRP A 155 15.19 -6.67 13.51
N ASP A 156 15.80 -5.67 12.88
CA ASP A 156 16.96 -4.92 13.43
C ASP A 156 18.14 -5.79 13.90
N ASN A 157 18.32 -6.99 13.32
CA ASN A 157 19.52 -7.80 13.55
C ASN A 157 20.56 -7.51 12.47
N LEU A 158 21.85 -7.61 12.82
CA LEU A 158 22.98 -7.48 11.89
C LEU A 158 23.58 -8.85 11.60
N PHE A 159 23.76 -9.17 10.32
CA PHE A 159 24.35 -10.42 9.83
C PHE A 159 25.60 -10.12 8.98
N THR A 160 26.70 -10.86 9.22
CA THR A 160 27.92 -10.78 8.39
C THR A 160 28.36 -12.17 7.91
N TYR A 161 28.77 -12.28 6.64
CA TYR A 161 29.15 -13.50 5.91
C TYR A 161 28.06 -14.56 5.73
N ARG A 162 27.24 -14.82 6.75
CA ARG A 162 26.07 -15.72 6.71
C ARG A 162 24.85 -14.95 7.24
N GLY A 163 23.68 -15.24 6.69
CA GLY A 163 22.42 -14.60 7.10
C GLY A 163 21.40 -15.57 7.67
N ILE A 164 20.14 -15.41 7.27
CA ILE A 164 19.02 -16.25 7.72
C ILE A 164 18.73 -17.33 6.68
N THR A 165 18.65 -18.58 7.12
CA THR A 165 18.20 -19.72 6.31
C THR A 165 16.88 -20.30 6.85
N TYR A 166 16.04 -20.81 5.95
CA TYR A 166 14.73 -21.36 6.27
C TYR A 166 14.32 -22.42 5.24
N GLN A 167 13.53 -23.41 5.68
CA GLN A 167 13.05 -24.52 4.83
C GLN A 167 11.62 -24.34 4.30
N LYS A 168 10.93 -23.27 4.67
CA LYS A 168 9.55 -22.97 4.23
C LYS A 168 9.43 -21.51 3.78
N SER A 169 8.44 -21.17 2.96
CA SER A 169 8.05 -19.77 2.72
C SER A 169 7.35 -19.19 3.94
N HIS A 170 7.75 -18.00 4.37
CA HIS A 170 7.16 -17.26 5.49
C HIS A 170 6.62 -15.92 4.95
N ASP A 171 5.64 -15.27 5.60
CA ASP A 171 5.27 -13.88 5.24
C ASP A 171 6.51 -12.97 5.44
N PRO A 172 7.02 -12.25 4.42
CA PRO A 172 8.17 -11.37 4.57
C PRO A 172 8.06 -10.37 5.73
N LYS A 173 6.84 -9.99 6.12
CA LYS A 173 6.58 -9.13 7.28
C LYS A 173 7.13 -9.70 8.59
N ILE A 174 7.30 -11.02 8.73
CA ILE A 174 7.91 -11.56 9.97
C ILE A 174 9.38 -11.17 10.12
N PHE A 175 10.06 -10.74 9.04
CA PHE A 175 11.46 -10.33 9.05
C PHE A 175 11.62 -8.81 9.20
N CYS A 176 10.56 -8.14 9.67
CA CYS A 176 10.43 -6.70 9.72
C CYS A 176 9.53 -6.28 10.88
N LYS A 177 9.71 -5.05 11.39
CA LYS A 177 8.73 -4.42 12.28
C LYS A 177 8.72 -2.92 12.05
N ASN A 178 7.54 -2.34 11.82
CA ASN A 178 7.37 -0.91 11.53
C ASN A 178 8.29 -0.41 10.38
N GLY A 179 8.49 -1.23 9.33
CA GLY A 179 9.39 -0.94 8.20
C GLY A 179 10.88 -1.20 8.46
N ILE A 180 11.29 -1.50 9.71
CA ILE A 180 12.67 -1.81 10.06
C ILE A 180 12.92 -3.31 9.83
N GLY A 181 13.77 -3.64 8.85
CA GLY A 181 14.19 -5.01 8.54
C GLY A 181 15.49 -5.43 9.23
N ASN A 182 16.05 -6.58 8.82
CA ASN A 182 17.40 -7.00 9.20
C ASN A 182 18.46 -6.39 8.25
N ARG A 183 19.69 -6.21 8.73
CA ARG A 183 20.85 -5.74 7.95
C ARG A 183 21.76 -6.91 7.58
N TYR A 184 22.14 -7.00 6.32
CA TYR A 184 23.04 -8.02 5.79
C TYR A 184 24.28 -7.36 5.19
N GLU A 185 25.45 -7.72 5.67
CA GLU A 185 26.75 -7.16 5.28
C GLU A 185 27.73 -8.27 4.87
N SER A 186 28.82 -7.89 4.18
CA SER A 186 29.95 -8.80 3.88
C SER A 186 29.54 -10.12 3.19
N GLY A 187 28.57 -10.05 2.27
CA GLY A 187 28.07 -11.20 1.50
C GLY A 187 27.04 -12.07 2.22
N ALA A 188 26.59 -11.69 3.43
CA ALA A 188 25.39 -12.30 4.01
C ALA A 188 24.16 -12.04 3.13
N ILE A 189 23.25 -13.02 3.07
CA ILE A 189 21.97 -12.93 2.36
C ILE A 189 20.82 -13.35 3.28
N GLY A 190 19.65 -12.78 3.07
CA GLY A 190 18.45 -13.13 3.83
C GLY A 190 17.23 -12.31 3.42
N PRO A 191 16.07 -12.61 4.03
CA PRO A 191 14.78 -12.04 3.64
C PRO A 191 14.65 -10.57 4.07
N GLY A 192 13.95 -9.80 3.24
CA GLY A 192 13.62 -8.39 3.50
C GLY A 192 12.18 -8.20 4.00
N CYS A 193 11.78 -6.95 4.23
CA CYS A 193 10.42 -6.61 4.68
C CYS A 193 9.30 -6.96 3.67
N THR A 194 9.64 -7.14 2.40
CA THR A 194 8.69 -7.32 1.29
C THR A 194 8.98 -8.55 0.41
N CYS A 195 10.09 -9.25 0.65
CA CYS A 195 10.54 -10.34 -0.20
C CYS A 195 11.34 -11.42 0.55
N LEU A 196 11.34 -12.65 0.02
CA LEU A 196 12.17 -13.76 0.48
C LEU A 196 13.35 -13.99 -0.47
N VAL A 197 14.46 -14.51 0.05
CA VAL A 197 15.55 -15.05 -0.79
C VAL A 197 15.21 -16.51 -1.16
N PRO A 198 15.34 -16.94 -2.42
CA PRO A 198 15.29 -18.36 -2.76
C PRO A 198 16.51 -19.08 -2.17
N LEU A 199 16.28 -20.23 -1.55
CA LEU A 199 17.30 -21.05 -0.87
C LEU A 199 17.15 -22.51 -1.30
N ASP A 200 18.21 -23.31 -1.10
CA ASP A 200 18.17 -24.76 -1.29
C ASP A 200 17.01 -25.39 -0.49
N GLU A 201 16.30 -26.33 -1.12
CA GLU A 201 15.18 -27.10 -0.51
C GLU A 201 14.01 -26.24 0.03
N LEU A 202 13.85 -24.99 -0.43
CA LEU A 202 12.78 -24.10 0.03
C LEU A 202 11.39 -24.63 -0.34
N ARG A 203 10.56 -24.90 0.68
CA ARG A 203 9.14 -25.30 0.51
C ARG A 203 8.19 -24.10 0.50
N ILE A 204 7.68 -23.75 -0.66
CA ILE A 204 6.71 -22.68 -0.85
C ILE A 204 5.31 -23.20 -0.54
N THR A 205 4.73 -22.74 0.56
CA THR A 205 3.41 -23.16 1.09
C THR A 205 2.38 -22.03 1.08
N GLY A 206 2.68 -20.90 0.46
CA GLY A 206 1.78 -19.75 0.31
C GLY A 206 2.36 -18.70 -0.64
N ASN A 207 1.57 -17.64 -0.90
CA ASN A 207 1.97 -16.55 -1.80
C ASN A 207 3.33 -15.98 -1.40
N THR A 208 4.28 -15.99 -2.34
CA THR A 208 5.68 -15.69 -2.09
C THR A 208 6.18 -14.71 -3.13
N THR A 209 6.87 -13.68 -2.68
CA THR A 209 7.59 -12.74 -3.54
C THR A 209 9.09 -12.91 -3.28
N PHE A 210 9.88 -13.20 -4.31
CA PHE A 210 11.34 -13.27 -4.16
C PHE A 210 12.01 -11.90 -4.28
N CYS A 211 13.17 -11.78 -3.63
CA CYS A 211 14.01 -10.61 -3.70
C CYS A 211 14.76 -10.59 -5.04
N PRO A 212 14.85 -9.43 -5.73
CA PRO A 212 15.62 -9.33 -6.97
C PRO A 212 17.12 -9.54 -6.69
N GLY A 213 17.77 -10.33 -7.53
CA GLY A 213 19.18 -10.71 -7.36
C GLY A 213 19.50 -12.04 -8.04
N THR A 214 20.75 -12.49 -7.91
CA THR A 214 21.22 -13.81 -8.40
C THR A 214 21.52 -14.71 -7.20
N TYR A 215 20.90 -15.90 -7.17
CA TYR A 215 21.03 -16.84 -6.07
C TYR A 215 21.33 -18.25 -6.59
N LYS A 216 22.26 -18.95 -5.94
CA LYS A 216 22.41 -20.41 -6.11
C LYS A 216 21.40 -21.06 -5.17
N ALA A 217 20.42 -21.75 -5.75
CA ALA A 217 19.39 -22.48 -5.01
C ALA A 217 19.01 -23.73 -5.82
N VAL A 218 18.82 -24.87 -5.16
CA VAL A 218 18.47 -26.13 -5.82
C VAL A 218 17.32 -26.84 -5.11
N GLY A 219 16.39 -27.42 -5.89
CA GLY A 219 15.34 -28.30 -5.36
C GLY A 219 14.26 -27.59 -4.54
N MET A 220 13.85 -26.38 -4.93
CA MET A 220 12.70 -25.71 -4.29
C MET A 220 11.40 -26.45 -4.63
N GLU A 221 10.48 -26.58 -3.67
CA GLU A 221 9.21 -27.30 -3.82
C GLU A 221 8.03 -26.35 -3.60
N VAL A 222 7.03 -26.31 -4.49
CA VAL A 222 5.73 -25.66 -4.22
C VAL A 222 4.76 -26.73 -3.71
N LEU A 223 4.31 -26.53 -2.48
CA LEU A 223 3.40 -27.42 -1.75
C LEU A 223 2.11 -26.67 -1.43
N ASN A 224 1.15 -26.71 -2.35
CA ASN A 224 -0.20 -26.22 -2.07
C ASN A 224 -0.97 -27.25 -1.22
N LEU A 225 -0.93 -27.09 0.10
CA LEU A 225 -1.59 -27.97 1.07
C LEU A 225 -3.11 -27.76 1.17
N LEU A 226 -3.69 -26.82 0.40
CA LEU A 226 -5.10 -26.47 0.43
C LEU A 226 -5.69 -26.47 -0.99
N LEU A 227 -6.30 -27.60 -1.36
CA LEU A 227 -7.07 -27.77 -2.60
C LEU A 227 -8.06 -26.60 -2.78
N GLY A 228 -8.04 -25.96 -3.95
CA GLY A 228 -8.87 -24.80 -4.27
C GLY A 228 -8.29 -23.43 -3.91
N THR A 229 -7.03 -23.34 -3.45
CA THR A 229 -6.33 -22.05 -3.30
C THR A 229 -5.40 -21.77 -4.48
N HIS A 230 -5.34 -20.49 -4.90
CA HIS A 230 -4.44 -20.01 -5.95
C HIS A 230 -3.14 -19.48 -5.32
N LEU A 231 -2.01 -20.15 -5.54
CA LEU A 231 -0.71 -19.81 -4.96
C LEU A 231 0.17 -19.07 -5.99
N ILE A 232 0.60 -17.86 -5.67
CA ILE A 232 1.46 -17.04 -6.56
C ILE A 232 2.92 -17.05 -6.07
N VAL A 233 3.85 -17.40 -6.96
CA VAL A 233 5.29 -17.24 -6.81
C VAL A 233 5.74 -16.12 -7.75
N GLN A 234 5.95 -14.93 -7.19
CA GLN A 234 6.37 -13.72 -7.89
C GLN A 234 7.88 -13.55 -7.76
N CYS A 235 8.64 -13.68 -8.85
CA CYS A 235 10.10 -13.59 -8.78
C CYS A 235 10.68 -12.18 -8.98
N ASN A 236 9.95 -11.17 -9.47
CA ASN A 236 10.50 -9.81 -9.67
C ASN A 236 11.86 -9.75 -10.42
N GLY A 237 12.12 -10.66 -11.36
CA GLY A 237 13.40 -10.75 -12.07
C GLY A 237 14.52 -11.46 -11.32
N THR A 238 14.24 -12.17 -10.23
CA THR A 238 15.19 -13.06 -9.55
C THR A 238 15.81 -14.07 -10.53
N ILE A 239 17.13 -14.12 -10.57
CA ILE A 239 17.90 -15.16 -11.27
C ILE A 239 18.18 -16.28 -10.28
N VAL A 240 17.51 -17.42 -10.47
CA VAL A 240 17.78 -18.66 -9.74
C VAL A 240 18.72 -19.51 -10.58
N ARG A 241 19.87 -19.86 -10.01
CA ARG A 241 20.93 -20.59 -10.70
C ARG A 241 21.15 -21.98 -10.11
N GLY A 242 20.97 -22.99 -10.96
CA GLY A 242 21.25 -24.38 -10.69
C GLY A 242 22.73 -24.74 -10.83
N ASN A 243 22.99 -26.04 -10.98
CA ASN A 243 24.33 -26.60 -10.88
C ASN A 243 24.59 -27.75 -11.87
N LEU A 244 24.07 -27.65 -13.11
CA LEU A 244 24.18 -28.67 -14.16
C LEU A 244 25.63 -29.16 -14.39
N SER A 245 26.63 -28.28 -14.20
CA SER A 245 28.05 -28.58 -14.40
C SER A 245 28.68 -29.51 -13.35
N GLU A 246 28.11 -29.64 -12.15
CA GLU A 246 28.67 -30.46 -11.07
C GLU A 246 28.11 -31.90 -11.04
N PHE A 247 27.07 -32.20 -11.84
CA PHE A 247 26.43 -33.52 -11.93
C PHE A 247 26.49 -34.12 -13.36
N PRO A 248 27.65 -34.63 -13.81
CA PRO A 248 27.71 -35.40 -15.04
C PRO A 248 26.91 -36.72 -14.88
N PHE A 249 25.92 -36.90 -15.76
CA PHE A 249 25.03 -38.07 -15.84
C PHE A 249 25.76 -39.44 -15.83
N PRO A 250 25.10 -40.56 -15.43
CA PRO A 250 23.67 -40.69 -15.06
C PRO A 250 23.41 -41.46 -13.73
N ALA A 251 22.60 -40.94 -12.79
CA ALA A 251 22.00 -41.78 -11.73
C ALA A 251 20.86 -41.17 -10.87
N ASP A 252 20.12 -40.13 -11.29
CA ASP A 252 18.81 -39.87 -10.65
C ASP A 252 17.82 -39.12 -11.58
N PRO A 253 16.63 -39.67 -11.88
CA PRO A 253 15.54 -38.92 -12.52
C PRO A 253 14.94 -37.82 -11.62
N PHE A 254 15.28 -37.76 -10.33
CA PHE A 254 14.93 -36.67 -9.41
C PHE A 254 15.99 -35.55 -9.36
N SER A 255 16.83 -35.42 -10.39
CA SER A 255 17.81 -34.31 -10.47
C SER A 255 17.11 -32.96 -10.32
N SER A 256 17.54 -32.20 -9.32
CA SER A 256 16.71 -31.18 -8.70
C SER A 256 16.31 -30.02 -9.64
N PRO A 257 15.00 -29.80 -9.90
CA PRO A 257 14.54 -28.68 -10.70
C PRO A 257 14.80 -27.34 -9.98
N GLY A 258 14.69 -26.23 -10.72
CA GLY A 258 14.67 -24.89 -10.15
C GLY A 258 13.49 -24.69 -9.23
N ILE A 259 12.29 -25.02 -9.70
CA ILE A 259 11.07 -25.20 -8.88
C ILE A 259 10.39 -26.52 -9.27
N SER A 260 10.04 -27.33 -8.28
CA SER A 260 9.13 -28.48 -8.40
C SER A 260 7.74 -28.10 -7.92
N ILE A 261 6.73 -28.11 -8.79
CA ILE A 261 5.32 -27.97 -8.41
C ILE A 261 4.78 -29.37 -8.12
N VAL A 262 4.50 -29.65 -6.84
CA VAL A 262 4.17 -31.01 -6.38
C VAL A 262 2.77 -31.42 -6.83
N TYR A 263 2.59 -32.72 -7.13
CA TYR A 263 1.31 -33.31 -7.54
C TYR A 263 0.14 -32.96 -6.63
N ASP A 264 -1.05 -32.85 -7.24
CA ASP A 264 -2.32 -32.52 -6.59
C ASP A 264 -2.32 -31.19 -5.82
N SER A 265 -1.34 -30.32 -6.08
CA SER A 265 -1.41 -28.90 -5.73
C SER A 265 -2.53 -28.22 -6.51
N GLY A 266 -3.35 -27.42 -5.82
CA GLY A 266 -4.26 -26.48 -6.48
C GLY A 266 -3.49 -25.39 -7.22
N THR A 267 -4.15 -24.73 -8.18
CA THR A 267 -3.60 -23.75 -9.13
C THR A 267 -2.40 -22.95 -8.60
N VAL A 268 -1.23 -23.20 -9.18
CA VAL A 268 0.02 -22.46 -8.88
C VAL A 268 0.35 -21.52 -10.03
N GLU A 269 0.67 -20.27 -9.74
CA GLU A 269 1.16 -19.29 -10.71
C GLU A 269 2.64 -18.96 -10.43
N VAL A 270 3.56 -19.42 -11.27
CA VAL A 270 4.98 -19.08 -11.20
C VAL A 270 5.29 -18.03 -12.26
N LYS A 271 5.78 -16.86 -11.85
CA LYS A 271 6.01 -15.76 -12.78
C LYS A 271 7.20 -14.87 -12.50
N ASN A 272 7.70 -14.28 -13.59
CA ASN A 272 8.74 -13.25 -13.63
C ASN A 272 10.11 -13.76 -13.11
N CYS A 273 10.39 -15.06 -13.24
CA CYS A 273 11.62 -15.72 -12.78
C CYS A 273 12.61 -15.91 -13.93
N ILE A 274 13.91 -15.96 -13.63
CA ILE A 274 14.95 -16.38 -14.58
C ILE A 274 15.61 -17.66 -14.04
N PHE A 275 15.41 -18.79 -14.73
CA PHE A 275 15.96 -20.09 -14.36
C PHE A 275 17.11 -20.47 -15.28
N THR A 276 18.26 -20.83 -14.70
CA THR A 276 19.44 -21.23 -15.50
C THR A 276 20.28 -22.32 -14.86
N ASN A 277 20.89 -23.16 -15.70
CA ASN A 277 21.75 -24.29 -15.30
C ASN A 277 21.03 -25.37 -14.45
N TYR A 278 19.75 -25.64 -14.70
CA TYR A 278 19.01 -26.78 -14.11
C TYR A 278 18.80 -27.92 -15.11
N THR A 279 18.51 -29.11 -14.59
CA THR A 279 17.94 -30.18 -15.43
C THR A 279 16.56 -29.74 -15.94
N GLU A 280 15.71 -29.22 -15.06
CA GLU A 280 14.43 -28.61 -15.40
C GLU A 280 14.34 -27.24 -14.71
N GLY A 281 14.07 -26.16 -15.46
CA GLY A 281 13.83 -24.84 -14.85
C GLY A 281 12.62 -24.87 -13.92
N ILE A 282 11.49 -25.38 -14.43
CA ILE A 282 10.33 -25.79 -13.64
C ILE A 282 9.98 -27.25 -13.98
N ALA A 283 9.75 -28.07 -12.96
CA ALA A 283 9.07 -29.35 -13.07
C ALA A 283 7.63 -29.21 -12.55
N ASP A 284 6.64 -29.28 -13.43
CA ASP A 284 5.22 -29.03 -13.14
C ASP A 284 4.41 -30.34 -13.05
N GLY A 285 4.03 -30.71 -11.82
CA GLY A 285 3.05 -31.76 -11.53
C GLY A 285 1.70 -31.23 -11.03
N GLY A 286 1.50 -29.91 -10.95
CA GLY A 286 0.27 -29.29 -10.44
C GLY A 286 -0.82 -29.19 -11.49
N VAL A 287 -2.09 -29.27 -11.08
CA VAL A 287 -3.23 -29.21 -12.03
C VAL A 287 -3.62 -27.75 -12.27
N GLY A 288 -3.68 -27.34 -13.54
CA GLY A 288 -4.01 -25.97 -13.93
C GLY A 288 -2.93 -24.93 -13.62
N SER A 289 -1.66 -25.34 -13.56
CA SER A 289 -0.52 -24.43 -13.29
C SER A 289 -0.41 -23.32 -14.34
N LYS A 290 -0.03 -22.11 -13.90
CA LYS A 290 0.20 -20.94 -14.75
C LYS A 290 1.67 -20.58 -14.71
N ILE A 291 2.36 -20.70 -15.84
CA ILE A 291 3.78 -20.38 -15.94
C ILE A 291 3.87 -19.19 -16.89
N VAL A 292 4.09 -17.99 -16.33
CA VAL A 292 3.91 -16.72 -17.05
C VAL A 292 5.11 -15.80 -16.91
N GLY A 293 5.62 -15.24 -18.02
CA GLY A 293 6.65 -14.19 -17.93
C GLY A 293 8.03 -14.63 -17.43
N ASN A 294 8.34 -15.93 -17.49
CA ASN A 294 9.62 -16.47 -17.02
C ASN A 294 10.64 -16.55 -18.16
N THR A 295 11.93 -16.54 -17.83
CA THR A 295 13.02 -16.84 -18.76
C THR A 295 13.71 -18.14 -18.37
N PHE A 296 13.86 -19.06 -19.31
CA PHE A 296 14.52 -20.34 -19.16
C PHE A 296 15.76 -20.38 -20.05
N THR A 297 16.96 -20.22 -19.47
CA THR A 297 18.22 -20.17 -20.23
C THR A 297 19.25 -21.21 -19.78
N ASP A 298 19.83 -21.94 -20.72
CA ASP A 298 20.93 -22.89 -20.46
C ASP A 298 20.54 -24.02 -19.46
N ASN A 299 19.30 -24.50 -19.54
CA ASN A 299 18.82 -25.67 -18.81
C ASN A 299 18.85 -26.92 -19.73
N LYS A 300 18.69 -28.12 -19.18
CA LYS A 300 18.45 -29.31 -20.04
C LYS A 300 17.04 -29.25 -20.62
N ASN A 301 16.04 -29.04 -19.78
CA ASN A 301 14.66 -28.71 -20.15
C ASN A 301 14.28 -27.34 -19.56
N GLY A 302 13.61 -26.48 -20.33
CA GLY A 302 13.07 -25.22 -19.79
C GLY A 302 11.96 -25.51 -18.78
N ILE A 303 10.89 -26.15 -19.25
CA ILE A 303 9.81 -26.70 -18.42
C ILE A 303 9.68 -28.20 -18.71
N TYR A 304 9.55 -28.99 -17.65
CA TYR A 304 9.04 -30.36 -17.71
C TYR A 304 7.66 -30.39 -17.08
N THR A 305 6.67 -30.94 -17.76
CA THR A 305 5.30 -31.04 -17.26
C THR A 305 4.74 -32.44 -17.45
N VAL A 306 4.03 -32.89 -16.42
CA VAL A 306 3.36 -34.21 -16.31
C VAL A 306 1.87 -34.03 -15.98
N SER A 307 1.37 -32.80 -16.10
CA SER A 307 0.11 -32.34 -15.53
C SER A 307 -0.92 -31.97 -16.60
N ASN A 308 -2.16 -31.75 -16.14
CA ASN A 308 -3.28 -31.40 -17.00
C ASN A 308 -3.60 -29.90 -16.86
N ASP A 309 -3.93 -29.27 -17.99
CA ASP A 309 -4.48 -27.92 -18.11
C ASP A 309 -3.54 -26.76 -17.73
N SER A 310 -2.23 -26.95 -17.86
CA SER A 310 -1.24 -25.89 -17.62
C SER A 310 -1.28 -24.80 -18.71
N ASP A 311 -1.26 -23.53 -18.29
CA ASP A 311 -1.23 -22.31 -19.11
C ASP A 311 0.18 -21.71 -19.05
N VAL A 312 0.97 -21.98 -20.09
CA VAL A 312 2.36 -21.53 -20.21
C VAL A 312 2.41 -20.47 -21.29
N ARG A 313 2.58 -19.20 -20.92
CA ARG A 313 2.49 -18.07 -21.87
C ARG A 313 3.40 -16.91 -21.52
N PHE A 314 3.81 -16.14 -22.53
CA PHE A 314 4.71 -15.00 -22.37
C PHE A 314 6.07 -15.35 -21.74
N ASN A 315 6.54 -16.60 -21.88
CA ASN A 315 7.87 -17.01 -21.40
C ASN A 315 8.90 -16.95 -22.53
N ASN A 316 10.16 -16.74 -22.16
CA ASN A 316 11.33 -16.74 -23.04
C ASN A 316 12.15 -18.01 -22.82
N PHE A 317 12.34 -18.81 -23.87
CA PHE A 317 13.18 -20.00 -23.84
C PHE A 317 14.43 -19.78 -24.71
N LEU A 318 15.60 -20.03 -24.13
CA LEU A 318 16.91 -19.71 -24.73
C LEU A 318 17.91 -20.84 -24.44
N ASN A 319 18.61 -21.36 -25.46
CA ASN A 319 19.73 -22.30 -25.29
C ASN A 319 19.44 -23.56 -24.42
N ASN A 320 18.19 -24.02 -24.31
CA ASN A 320 17.90 -25.26 -23.58
C ASN A 320 18.37 -26.48 -24.40
N VAL A 321 18.94 -27.49 -23.73
CA VAL A 321 19.78 -28.51 -24.40
C VAL A 321 18.98 -29.70 -24.95
N GLU A 322 17.85 -30.05 -24.35
CA GLU A 322 16.98 -31.18 -24.74
C GLU A 322 15.61 -30.70 -25.23
N ALA A 323 14.97 -29.77 -24.51
CA ALA A 323 13.67 -29.20 -24.88
C ALA A 323 13.43 -27.84 -24.21
N ASP A 324 12.62 -26.99 -24.84
CA ASP A 324 12.08 -25.78 -24.21
C ASP A 324 10.89 -26.15 -23.30
N VAL A 325 9.98 -26.96 -23.82
CA VAL A 325 8.93 -27.64 -23.04
C VAL A 325 8.94 -29.14 -23.36
N ARG A 326 9.03 -29.96 -22.31
CA ARG A 326 8.89 -31.41 -22.38
C ARG A 326 7.60 -31.84 -21.70
N TYR A 327 6.74 -32.55 -22.43
CA TYR A 327 5.45 -33.04 -21.94
C TYR A 327 5.43 -34.57 -21.91
N ASP A 328 5.21 -35.14 -20.73
CA ASP A 328 5.01 -36.58 -20.53
C ASP A 328 3.53 -36.88 -20.28
N ALA A 329 2.87 -37.47 -21.28
CA ALA A 329 1.41 -37.54 -21.43
C ALA A 329 0.71 -38.55 -20.49
N VAL A 330 1.26 -38.81 -19.31
CA VAL A 330 0.85 -39.89 -18.39
C VAL A 330 -0.58 -39.73 -17.86
N ARG A 331 -1.19 -38.53 -17.94
CA ARG A 331 -2.50 -38.22 -17.32
C ARG A 331 -3.56 -37.56 -18.22
N GLY A 332 -3.28 -37.34 -19.51
CA GLY A 332 -4.26 -36.85 -20.50
C GLY A 332 -4.88 -35.49 -20.15
N GLY A 333 -4.25 -34.41 -20.59
CA GLY A 333 -4.77 -33.04 -20.43
C GLY A 333 -4.22 -32.10 -21.49
N ASN A 334 -4.79 -30.89 -21.60
CA ASN A 334 -4.30 -29.91 -22.56
C ASN A 334 -3.14 -29.11 -21.95
N ILE A 335 -2.15 -28.74 -22.77
CA ILE A 335 -1.20 -27.69 -22.43
C ILE A 335 -1.35 -26.52 -23.40
N THR A 336 -1.50 -25.32 -22.84
CA THR A 336 -1.74 -24.09 -23.59
C THR A 336 -0.41 -23.34 -23.67
N LEU A 337 0.18 -23.24 -24.86
CA LEU A 337 1.51 -22.64 -25.11
C LEU A 337 1.53 -21.28 -25.87
N PRO A 338 0.53 -20.37 -25.76
CA PRO A 338 0.44 -19.20 -26.62
C PRO A 338 1.44 -18.11 -26.22
N TYR A 339 1.90 -17.33 -27.20
CA TYR A 339 2.69 -16.11 -26.97
C TYR A 339 4.03 -16.32 -26.22
N ASN A 340 4.63 -17.52 -26.27
CA ASN A 340 6.00 -17.74 -25.82
C ASN A 340 7.01 -17.39 -26.92
N TRP A 341 8.21 -16.98 -26.52
CA TRP A 341 9.37 -16.84 -27.40
C TRP A 341 10.30 -18.06 -27.25
N TRP A 342 10.65 -18.67 -28.38
CA TRP A 342 11.35 -19.97 -28.44
C TRP A 342 12.82 -19.84 -28.87
N GLY A 343 13.40 -18.63 -28.76
CA GLY A 343 14.69 -18.29 -29.36
C GLY A 343 14.68 -18.17 -30.89
N THR A 344 13.61 -18.64 -31.54
CA THR A 344 13.41 -18.69 -32.99
C THR A 344 11.97 -18.40 -33.38
N ALA A 345 11.78 -18.00 -34.64
CA ALA A 345 10.46 -17.83 -35.27
C ALA A 345 10.12 -18.95 -36.26
N ASP A 346 11.01 -19.92 -36.49
CA ASP A 346 10.79 -21.06 -37.39
C ASP A 346 9.89 -22.13 -36.74
N PRO A 347 8.68 -22.40 -37.26
CA PRO A 347 7.79 -23.42 -36.71
C PRO A 347 8.39 -24.84 -36.68
N GLU A 348 9.30 -25.18 -37.61
CA GLU A 348 9.98 -26.49 -37.60
C GLU A 348 11.04 -26.60 -36.50
N GLU A 349 11.63 -25.49 -36.08
CA GLU A 349 12.60 -25.45 -34.99
C GLU A 349 11.88 -25.43 -33.64
N ILE A 350 10.81 -24.63 -33.52
CA ILE A 350 9.87 -24.67 -32.37
C ILE A 350 9.36 -26.10 -32.15
N SER A 351 8.93 -26.79 -33.21
CA SER A 351 8.42 -28.16 -33.10
C SER A 351 9.49 -29.20 -32.72
N LYS A 352 10.79 -28.91 -32.87
CA LYS A 352 11.88 -29.80 -32.41
C LYS A 352 12.21 -29.55 -30.94
N ASN A 353 12.09 -28.31 -30.47
CA ASN A 353 12.30 -27.94 -29.07
C ASN A 353 11.10 -28.33 -28.17
N LEU A 354 9.94 -28.65 -28.76
CA LEU A 354 8.79 -29.22 -28.07
C LEU A 354 8.88 -30.75 -28.04
N SER A 355 9.41 -31.29 -26.94
CA SER A 355 9.48 -32.74 -26.72
C SER A 355 8.13 -33.26 -26.22
N LEU A 356 7.23 -33.52 -27.16
CA LEU A 356 5.86 -33.96 -26.90
C LEU A 356 5.72 -35.47 -27.13
N SER A 357 5.28 -36.19 -26.11
CA SER A 357 5.02 -37.65 -26.14
C SER A 357 3.69 -38.05 -26.83
N CYS A 358 3.12 -37.15 -27.66
CA CYS A 358 1.87 -37.35 -28.38
C CYS A 358 2.04 -38.27 -29.62
N LEU A 359 2.24 -39.58 -29.40
CA LEU A 359 2.56 -40.56 -30.45
C LEU A 359 1.46 -41.60 -30.77
N GLU A 360 0.24 -41.41 -30.28
CA GLU A 360 -0.95 -42.17 -30.70
C GLU A 360 -1.89 -41.22 -31.49
N PRO A 361 -2.06 -41.38 -32.82
CA PRO A 361 -2.72 -40.38 -33.68
C PRO A 361 -4.26 -40.34 -33.59
N GLU A 362 -4.87 -41.06 -32.64
CA GLU A 362 -6.35 -41.19 -32.52
C GLU A 362 -6.96 -40.41 -31.34
N GLU A 363 -6.15 -39.79 -30.45
CA GLU A 363 -6.66 -38.93 -29.38
C GLU A 363 -6.37 -37.43 -29.65
N THR A 364 -7.41 -36.60 -29.56
CA THR A 364 -7.46 -35.19 -30.00
C THR A 364 -6.68 -34.17 -29.15
N PHE A 365 -5.64 -34.59 -28.44
CA PHE A 365 -4.83 -33.72 -27.57
C PHE A 365 -3.71 -33.04 -28.36
N CYS A 366 -4.07 -32.00 -29.12
CA CYS A 366 -3.11 -31.20 -29.88
C CYS A 366 -2.61 -30.00 -29.07
N VAL A 367 -1.31 -29.98 -28.78
CA VAL A 367 -0.61 -28.75 -28.43
C VAL A 367 -0.74 -27.78 -29.60
N ASN A 368 -1.28 -26.58 -29.35
CA ASN A 368 -1.38 -25.52 -30.34
C ASN A 368 -0.32 -24.45 -30.02
N PRO A 369 0.92 -24.61 -30.49
CA PRO A 369 1.91 -23.55 -30.39
C PRO A 369 1.50 -22.44 -31.35
N ILE A 370 0.76 -21.46 -30.84
CA ILE A 370 0.51 -20.22 -31.56
C ILE A 370 1.74 -19.33 -31.34
N PRO A 371 2.66 -19.21 -32.33
CA PRO A 371 3.77 -18.26 -32.21
C PRO A 371 3.21 -16.84 -32.13
N PHE A 372 4.05 -15.91 -31.68
CA PHE A 372 3.75 -14.50 -31.41
C PHE A 372 3.21 -13.66 -32.62
N LEU A 373 2.89 -14.29 -33.76
CA LEU A 373 2.82 -13.67 -35.09
C LEU A 373 1.47 -13.83 -35.84
N THR A 374 0.46 -14.51 -35.28
CA THR A 374 -0.80 -14.78 -36.03
C THR A 374 -1.90 -13.74 -35.87
N GLU A 375 -1.83 -12.84 -34.89
CA GLU A 375 -2.67 -11.64 -34.87
C GLU A 375 -2.04 -10.55 -35.75
N GLY A 376 -2.79 -10.08 -36.75
CA GLY A 376 -2.27 -9.18 -37.78
C GLY A 376 -1.72 -7.86 -37.20
N PRO A 377 -0.58 -7.34 -37.71
CA PRO A 377 0.14 -6.21 -37.12
C PRO A 377 -0.62 -4.88 -37.13
N GLU A 378 -1.80 -4.80 -37.73
CA GLU A 378 -2.62 -3.58 -37.80
C GLU A 378 -3.56 -3.36 -36.59
N LYS A 379 -3.55 -4.24 -35.56
CA LYS A 379 -4.48 -4.15 -34.42
C LYS A 379 -3.87 -4.14 -33.02
N ARG A 380 -2.58 -4.47 -32.88
CA ARG A 380 -1.84 -4.37 -31.61
C ARG A 380 -0.60 -3.52 -31.84
N GLN A 381 -0.69 -2.24 -31.50
CA GLN A 381 0.42 -1.31 -31.50
C GLN A 381 1.00 -1.20 -30.10
N PHE A 382 2.29 -1.45 -29.97
CA PHE A 382 3.11 -1.03 -28.85
C PHE A 382 3.77 0.30 -29.22
N ASP A 383 3.75 1.28 -28.31
CA ASP A 383 4.38 2.59 -28.51
C ASP A 383 4.95 3.04 -27.15
N LEU A 384 6.15 2.56 -26.85
CA LEU A 384 6.88 2.81 -25.61
C LEU A 384 7.71 4.08 -25.75
N SER A 385 7.34 5.12 -25.01
CA SER A 385 8.07 6.39 -25.02
C SER A 385 8.68 6.71 -23.65
N VAL A 386 9.82 7.40 -23.67
CA VAL A 386 10.39 8.05 -22.49
C VAL A 386 10.57 9.52 -22.82
N LEU A 387 10.14 10.41 -21.91
CA LEU A 387 10.24 11.86 -22.12
C LEU A 387 11.36 12.45 -21.26
N ASN A 388 12.07 13.46 -21.77
CA ASN A 388 13.08 14.21 -20.99
C ASN A 388 12.48 14.88 -19.73
N SER A 389 11.19 15.21 -19.76
CA SER A 389 10.42 15.67 -18.60
C SER A 389 10.19 14.56 -17.56
N GLY A 390 9.95 13.33 -18.01
CA GLY A 390 9.70 12.15 -17.18
C GLY A 390 10.93 11.57 -16.48
N ILE A 391 12.15 12.02 -16.82
CA ILE A 391 13.37 11.70 -16.05
C ILE A 391 13.51 12.68 -14.89
N SER A 392 13.65 12.21 -13.65
CA SER A 392 13.94 13.05 -12.48
C SER A 392 15.10 12.49 -11.63
N PHE A 393 15.63 13.33 -10.74
CA PHE A 393 16.80 13.02 -9.91
C PHE A 393 16.46 13.28 -8.44
N GLN A 394 16.79 12.33 -7.56
CA GLN A 394 16.50 12.40 -6.13
C GLN A 394 17.64 11.83 -5.27
N ALA A 395 17.55 12.06 -3.97
CA ALA A 395 18.39 11.38 -2.98
C ALA A 395 18.31 9.85 -3.11
N SER A 396 19.44 9.15 -2.92
CA SER A 396 19.46 7.71 -2.70
C SER A 396 20.61 7.34 -1.75
N PRO A 397 20.46 6.32 -0.88
CA PRO A 397 21.58 5.76 -0.13
C PRO A 397 22.77 5.34 -1.02
N ASP A 398 22.47 4.91 -2.25
CA ASP A 398 23.45 4.43 -3.23
C ASP A 398 23.95 5.54 -4.20
N GLY A 399 23.66 6.82 -3.90
CA GLY A 399 24.11 7.98 -4.67
C GLY A 399 22.96 8.90 -5.11
N THR A 400 22.90 9.23 -6.40
CA THR A 400 21.75 9.94 -6.99
C THR A 400 20.77 8.93 -7.55
N GLY A 401 19.57 8.86 -6.96
CA GLY A 401 18.44 8.15 -7.55
C GLY A 401 18.02 8.81 -8.85
N VAL A 402 17.80 8.01 -9.89
CA VAL A 402 17.21 8.42 -11.16
C VAL A 402 15.88 7.70 -11.29
N LEU A 403 14.80 8.47 -11.42
CA LEU A 403 13.47 7.99 -11.77
C LEU A 403 13.23 8.30 -13.24
N ALA A 404 12.58 7.40 -13.96
CA ALA A 404 12.12 7.63 -15.32
C ALA A 404 10.71 7.07 -15.51
N GLU A 405 9.80 7.93 -15.94
CA GLU A 405 8.47 7.54 -16.39
C GLU A 405 8.54 6.98 -17.81
N VAL A 406 8.13 5.72 -17.97
CA VAL A 406 7.97 5.04 -19.25
C VAL A 406 6.49 5.06 -19.59
N PHE A 407 6.15 5.68 -20.71
CA PHE A 407 4.81 5.75 -21.26
C PHE A 407 4.59 4.61 -22.25
N ASN A 408 3.36 4.13 -22.33
CA ASN A 408 2.89 3.24 -23.39
C ASN A 408 1.67 3.89 -24.05
N GLN A 409 1.89 4.55 -25.18
CA GLN A 409 0.83 5.12 -26.04
C GLN A 409 0.17 4.02 -26.89
N GLY A 410 0.70 2.80 -26.82
CA GLY A 410 0.18 1.62 -27.47
C GLY A 410 -1.14 1.13 -26.87
N ASN A 411 -1.87 0.37 -27.67
CA ASN A 411 -3.17 -0.19 -27.31
C ASN A 411 -3.05 -1.59 -26.65
N VAL A 412 -1.86 -2.00 -26.21
CA VAL A 412 -1.66 -3.26 -25.48
C VAL A 412 -0.68 -3.01 -24.33
N GLU A 413 -0.99 -3.55 -23.16
CA GLU A 413 -0.10 -3.53 -21.99
C GLU A 413 1.20 -4.26 -22.33
N VAL A 414 2.35 -3.66 -21.96
CA VAL A 414 3.66 -4.27 -22.21
C VAL A 414 4.24 -4.77 -20.90
N PRO A 415 4.27 -6.10 -20.68
CA PRO A 415 4.98 -6.66 -19.55
C PRO A 415 6.49 -6.65 -19.80
N PHE A 416 7.28 -6.64 -18.72
CA PHE A 416 8.73 -6.84 -18.72
C PHE A 416 9.54 -5.85 -19.55
N VAL A 417 9.09 -4.59 -19.63
CA VAL A 417 9.87 -3.53 -20.30
C VAL A 417 11.19 -3.35 -19.56
N GLN A 418 12.29 -3.82 -20.16
CA GLN A 418 13.63 -3.55 -19.67
C GLN A 418 13.94 -2.07 -19.92
N VAL A 419 14.29 -1.34 -18.86
CA VAL A 419 14.67 0.07 -18.93
C VAL A 419 16.15 0.20 -18.62
N SER A 420 16.94 0.48 -19.65
CA SER A 420 18.38 0.76 -19.51
C SER A 420 18.61 2.23 -19.20
N PHE A 421 19.21 2.48 -18.05
CA PHE A 421 19.79 3.75 -17.67
C PHE A 421 21.28 3.75 -17.98
N LEU A 422 21.75 4.80 -18.65
CA LEU A 422 23.12 4.98 -19.12
C LEU A 422 23.66 6.30 -18.57
N GLN A 423 24.58 6.22 -17.61
CA GLN A 423 25.37 7.37 -17.17
C GLN A 423 26.41 7.68 -18.25
N VAL A 424 26.30 8.85 -18.88
CA VAL A 424 27.26 9.39 -19.83
C VAL A 424 28.06 10.49 -19.15
N SER A 425 29.35 10.27 -18.95
CA SER A 425 30.28 11.26 -18.40
C SER A 425 31.32 11.65 -19.46
N GLN A 426 31.55 12.95 -19.64
CA GLN A 426 32.50 13.49 -20.63
C GLN A 426 32.30 12.96 -22.08
N GLY A 427 31.07 12.59 -22.44
CA GLY A 427 30.72 12.04 -23.76
C GLY A 427 30.91 10.53 -23.92
N ALA A 428 31.38 9.82 -22.89
CA ALA A 428 31.49 8.35 -22.88
C ALA A 428 30.49 7.72 -21.89
N ILE A 429 30.01 6.51 -22.18
CA ILE A 429 29.18 5.75 -21.24
C ILE A 429 30.08 5.28 -20.09
N ALA A 430 29.83 5.79 -18.89
CA ALA A 430 30.55 5.46 -17.67
C ALA A 430 29.94 4.25 -16.93
N GLN A 431 28.61 4.15 -16.90
CA GLN A 431 27.87 3.03 -16.30
C GLN A 431 26.58 2.73 -17.06
N ARG A 432 26.17 1.45 -17.12
CA ARG A 432 24.84 0.97 -17.52
C ARG A 432 24.20 0.26 -16.34
N LYS A 433 22.92 0.54 -16.07
CA LYS A 433 22.07 -0.24 -15.15
C LYS A 433 20.73 -0.49 -15.83
N SER A 434 20.25 -1.72 -15.78
CA SER A 434 18.92 -2.07 -16.29
C SER A 434 17.96 -2.33 -15.13
N VAL A 435 16.70 -1.92 -15.30
CA VAL A 435 15.60 -2.18 -14.37
C VAL A 435 14.49 -2.84 -15.17
N LEU A 436 13.86 -3.88 -14.63
CA LEU A 436 12.69 -4.50 -15.27
C LEU A 436 11.43 -3.82 -14.72
N VAL A 437 10.67 -3.15 -15.58
CA VAL A 437 9.33 -2.68 -15.23
C VAL A 437 8.38 -3.85 -15.44
N ALA A 438 7.63 -4.22 -14.41
CA ALA A 438 6.77 -5.41 -14.43
C ALA A 438 5.72 -5.31 -15.55
N ASP A 439 4.96 -4.22 -15.58
CA ASP A 439 3.90 -3.96 -16.56
C ASP A 439 3.85 -2.46 -16.88
N VAL A 440 3.74 -2.09 -18.15
CA VAL A 440 3.46 -0.71 -18.60
C VAL A 440 2.04 -0.67 -19.19
N PRO A 441 1.03 -0.13 -18.47
CA PRO A 441 -0.38 -0.20 -18.88
C PRO A 441 -0.65 0.43 -20.25
N ALA A 442 -1.58 -0.14 -21.01
CA ALA A 442 -1.99 0.42 -22.31
C ALA A 442 -2.58 1.83 -22.16
N ASN A 443 -2.14 2.78 -23.00
CA ASN A 443 -2.42 4.22 -22.86
C ASN A 443 -2.05 4.81 -21.48
N GLY A 444 -1.06 4.24 -20.80
CA GLY A 444 -0.65 4.62 -19.45
C GLY A 444 0.85 4.84 -19.31
N SER A 445 1.32 4.87 -18.07
CA SER A 445 2.74 4.95 -17.74
C SER A 445 3.10 4.10 -16.53
N ALA A 446 4.38 3.79 -16.40
CA ALA A 446 4.97 3.11 -15.25
C ALA A 446 6.36 3.68 -14.95
N ASN A 447 6.75 3.63 -13.67
CA ASN A 447 8.00 4.21 -13.20
C ASN A 447 9.11 3.15 -13.13
N ALA A 448 10.26 3.46 -13.74
CA ALA A 448 11.52 2.75 -13.55
C ALA A 448 12.47 3.60 -12.69
N SER A 449 13.21 2.99 -11.77
CA SER A 449 14.18 3.72 -10.94
C SER A 449 15.46 2.95 -10.66
N THR A 450 16.59 3.65 -10.70
CA THR A 450 17.90 3.13 -10.26
C THR A 450 18.70 4.23 -9.55
N ALA A 451 19.96 3.98 -9.19
CA ALA A 451 20.84 5.00 -8.60
C ALA A 451 22.24 4.97 -9.23
N PHE A 452 22.89 6.12 -9.34
CA PHE A 452 24.25 6.28 -9.87
C PHE A 452 25.08 7.25 -9.03
N GLY A 453 26.41 7.08 -9.06
CA GLY A 453 27.37 8.09 -8.62
C GLY A 453 27.50 9.21 -9.67
N LEU A 454 26.46 10.01 -9.86
CA LEU A 454 26.44 11.09 -10.85
C LEU A 454 27.29 12.28 -10.38
N SER A 455 28.11 12.81 -11.28
CA SER A 455 28.80 14.10 -11.13
C SER A 455 28.05 15.19 -11.90
N LYS A 456 28.08 16.42 -11.41
CA LYS A 456 27.46 17.57 -12.11
C LYS A 456 28.01 17.70 -13.53
N GLY A 457 27.12 17.67 -14.52
CA GLY A 457 27.45 17.70 -15.94
C GLY A 457 27.30 16.34 -16.63
N ASP A 458 27.28 15.23 -15.89
CA ASP A 458 26.91 13.91 -16.42
C ASP A 458 25.51 13.96 -17.04
N THR A 459 25.27 13.11 -18.04
CA THR A 459 23.94 12.94 -18.65
C THR A 459 23.44 11.54 -18.38
N VAL A 460 22.22 11.41 -17.87
CA VAL A 460 21.56 10.09 -17.82
C VAL A 460 20.66 9.96 -19.03
N MET A 461 20.99 9.00 -19.88
CA MET A 461 20.18 8.55 -20.99
C MET A 461 19.36 7.35 -20.52
N VAL A 462 18.07 7.35 -20.84
CA VAL A 462 17.14 6.27 -20.48
C VAL A 462 16.57 5.71 -21.77
N ILE A 463 16.59 4.39 -21.90
CA ILE A 463 16.06 3.65 -23.06
C ILE A 463 15.12 2.57 -22.53
N ALA A 464 13.83 2.68 -22.86
CA ALA A 464 12.87 1.60 -22.70
C ALA A 464 13.02 0.62 -23.87
N ASP A 465 13.01 -0.68 -23.59
CA ASP A 465 13.34 -1.74 -24.55
C ASP A 465 14.64 -1.48 -25.35
N PRO A 466 15.80 -1.45 -24.67
CA PRO A 466 17.10 -1.17 -25.30
C PRO A 466 17.52 -2.23 -26.33
N ASP A 467 17.06 -3.45 -26.14
CA ASP A 467 17.45 -4.61 -26.95
C ASP A 467 16.46 -4.83 -28.13
N ASN A 468 15.39 -4.02 -28.20
CA ASN A 468 14.35 -4.02 -29.24
C ASN A 468 13.56 -5.35 -29.34
N GLU A 469 13.33 -5.99 -28.20
CA GLU A 469 12.56 -7.24 -28.11
C GLU A 469 11.06 -7.00 -28.31
N ILE A 470 10.56 -5.80 -27.96
CA ILE A 470 9.18 -5.38 -28.16
C ILE A 470 9.07 -4.73 -29.54
N ARG A 471 8.08 -5.18 -30.32
CA ARG A 471 7.83 -4.65 -31.66
C ARG A 471 7.08 -3.33 -31.60
N ASP A 472 7.84 -2.27 -31.35
CA ASP A 472 7.41 -0.88 -31.43
C ASP A 472 7.54 -0.33 -32.87
N ASP A 473 6.52 0.40 -33.34
CA ASP A 473 6.49 1.08 -34.65
C ASP A 473 7.23 2.44 -34.62
N ASN A 474 7.40 3.05 -33.45
CA ASN A 474 7.89 4.41 -33.21
C ASN A 474 9.18 4.46 -32.35
N ARG A 475 10.07 3.47 -32.53
CA ARG A 475 11.36 3.28 -31.81
C ARG A 475 12.30 4.49 -31.63
N GLY A 476 12.00 5.64 -32.23
CA GLY A 476 12.70 6.89 -31.97
C GLY A 476 12.30 7.60 -30.67
N ASN A 477 11.17 7.23 -30.04
CA ASN A 477 10.64 7.88 -28.84
C ASN A 477 10.91 7.11 -27.52
N ASN A 478 11.35 5.84 -27.60
CA ASN A 478 11.69 5.01 -26.44
C ASN A 478 12.95 5.47 -25.67
N ARG A 479 13.58 6.55 -26.14
CA ARG A 479 14.84 7.08 -25.62
C ARG A 479 14.73 8.55 -25.24
N ALA A 480 15.04 8.84 -23.98
CA ALA A 480 15.23 10.19 -23.46
C ALA A 480 16.65 10.38 -22.92
N GLN A 481 17.05 11.64 -22.70
CA GLN A 481 18.24 11.95 -21.94
C GLN A 481 18.10 13.26 -21.16
N LYS A 482 18.60 13.29 -19.93
CA LYS A 482 18.58 14.47 -19.07
C LYS A 482 19.95 14.69 -18.44
N GLN A 483 20.46 15.93 -18.54
CA GLN A 483 21.71 16.28 -17.88
C GLN A 483 21.47 16.42 -16.37
N PHE A 484 22.33 15.78 -15.58
CA PHE A 484 22.35 15.92 -14.14
C PHE A 484 23.12 17.19 -13.76
N LEU A 485 22.40 18.17 -13.23
CA LEU A 485 22.96 19.47 -12.84
C LEU A 485 23.48 19.50 -11.40
N GLY A 486 23.45 18.36 -10.70
CA GLY A 486 23.59 18.23 -9.25
C GLY A 486 22.22 18.09 -8.57
N LEU A 487 22.15 17.31 -7.48
CA LEU A 487 21.04 17.39 -6.54
C LEU A 487 21.20 18.69 -5.75
N LYS A 488 20.11 19.45 -5.59
CA LYS A 488 20.08 20.62 -4.72
C LYS A 488 20.34 20.16 -3.29
N LYS A 489 21.37 20.71 -2.66
CA LYS A 489 21.72 20.44 -1.26
C LYS A 489 21.03 21.45 -0.34
N TYR A 490 20.23 20.97 0.58
CA TYR A 490 19.49 21.77 1.54
C TYR A 490 20.07 21.59 2.95
N PHE A 491 20.59 22.67 3.52
CA PHE A 491 20.81 22.73 4.97
C PHE A 491 19.57 23.38 5.59
N ILE A 492 19.00 22.76 6.63
CA ILE A 492 17.80 23.27 7.31
C ILE A 492 18.09 23.36 8.79
N ALA A 493 17.96 24.58 9.34
CA ALA A 493 18.13 24.83 10.77
C ALA A 493 16.96 25.64 11.30
N ALA A 494 16.36 25.17 12.39
CA ALA A 494 15.27 25.83 13.08
C ALA A 494 15.67 26.16 14.53
N ASP A 495 15.29 27.36 14.98
CA ASP A 495 15.40 27.84 16.36
C ASP A 495 14.12 28.62 16.72
N VAL A 496 13.05 27.85 16.91
CA VAL A 496 11.69 28.29 17.23
C VAL A 496 11.29 27.77 18.62
N PRO A 497 11.23 28.60 19.67
CA PRO A 497 10.78 28.15 20.98
C PRO A 497 9.27 27.86 21.01
N PRO A 498 8.79 26.82 21.72
CA PRO A 498 9.54 25.82 22.51
C PRO A 498 10.16 24.71 21.65
N THR A 499 11.08 23.93 22.24
CA THR A 499 11.84 22.85 21.58
C THR A 499 10.96 21.89 20.79
N ARG A 500 9.79 21.50 21.33
CA ARG A 500 8.85 20.63 20.64
C ARG A 500 8.30 21.27 19.36
N ALA A 501 7.90 22.53 19.40
CA ALA A 501 7.43 23.24 18.21
C ALA A 501 8.53 23.37 17.16
N ASN A 502 9.78 23.61 17.58
CA ASN A 502 10.95 23.60 16.70
C ASN A 502 11.05 22.30 15.90
N GLN A 503 10.93 21.17 16.60
CA GLN A 503 11.10 19.85 16.00
C GLN A 503 10.00 19.55 14.97
N GLU A 504 8.73 19.76 15.32
CA GLU A 504 7.60 19.49 14.43
C GLU A 504 7.63 20.39 13.17
N ILE A 505 8.03 21.66 13.29
CA ILE A 505 8.21 22.57 12.15
C ILE A 505 9.40 22.14 11.27
N LEU A 506 10.52 21.77 11.90
CA LEU A 506 11.72 21.32 11.20
C LEU A 506 11.47 20.02 10.41
N ASP A 507 10.78 19.06 11.01
CA ASP A 507 10.48 17.78 10.37
C ASP A 507 9.43 17.94 9.28
N PHE A 508 8.35 18.73 9.50
CA PHE A 508 7.39 19.07 8.44
C PHE A 508 8.08 19.68 7.21
N VAL A 509 9.02 20.61 7.40
CA VAL A 509 9.73 21.23 6.27
C VAL A 509 10.65 20.22 5.56
N LYS A 510 11.33 19.33 6.30
CA LYS A 510 12.15 18.25 5.69
C LYS A 510 11.32 17.26 4.88
N GLU A 511 10.18 16.82 5.43
CA GLU A 511 9.31 15.79 4.85
C GLU A 511 8.59 16.28 3.58
N ASN A 512 8.37 17.59 3.43
CA ASN A 512 7.57 18.16 2.34
C ASN A 512 8.39 18.94 1.28
N LEU A 513 9.73 18.82 1.27
CA LEU A 513 10.55 19.32 0.16
C LEU A 513 10.35 18.44 -1.09
N LYS A 514 10.02 19.07 -2.22
CA LYS A 514 9.76 18.37 -3.50
C LYS A 514 11.02 17.77 -4.14
N ASP A 515 12.21 18.25 -3.79
CA ASP A 515 13.47 17.86 -4.42
C ASP A 515 14.70 18.00 -3.51
N GLY A 516 15.80 17.32 -3.86
CA GLY A 516 17.14 17.51 -3.29
C GLY A 516 17.61 16.49 -2.26
N ILE A 517 18.69 16.85 -1.55
CA ILE A 517 19.27 16.11 -0.41
C ILE A 517 19.44 17.05 0.78
N LEU A 518 19.14 16.55 1.98
CA LEU A 518 19.47 17.22 3.23
C LEU A 518 20.97 17.06 3.52
N VAL A 519 21.62 18.12 4.01
CA VAL A 519 23.03 18.10 4.46
C VAL A 519 23.15 18.69 5.87
N GLU A 520 24.02 18.10 6.69
CA GLU A 520 24.23 18.55 8.09
C GLU A 520 25.11 19.79 8.21
N ASN A 521 25.95 20.06 7.21
CA ASN A 521 26.88 21.19 7.19
C ASN A 521 26.40 22.27 6.21
N GLU A 522 26.15 23.48 6.71
CA GLU A 522 25.72 24.62 5.90
C GLU A 522 26.72 25.01 4.77
N ASN A 523 27.99 24.65 4.93
CA ASN A 523 29.02 24.91 3.93
C ASN A 523 28.91 23.99 2.73
N ASP A 524 28.23 22.85 2.86
CA ASP A 524 27.97 21.92 1.76
C ASP A 524 26.67 22.20 1.00
N ALA A 525 25.78 23.05 1.54
CA ALA A 525 24.47 23.33 0.96
C ALA A 525 24.48 24.30 -0.25
N ASP A 526 23.58 24.10 -1.22
CA ASP A 526 23.25 25.09 -2.26
C ASP A 526 22.17 26.06 -1.76
N PHE A 527 21.26 25.54 -0.93
CA PHE A 527 20.15 26.25 -0.29
C PHE A 527 20.26 26.12 1.24
N LYS A 528 20.23 27.24 1.96
CA LYS A 528 20.06 27.23 3.42
C LYS A 528 18.63 27.67 3.75
N ILE A 529 17.89 26.87 4.50
CA ILE A 529 16.57 27.21 5.02
C ILE A 529 16.73 27.47 6.53
N LEU A 530 16.61 28.73 6.93
CA LEU A 530 16.79 29.17 8.32
C LEU A 530 15.44 29.60 8.90
N ILE A 531 14.99 28.93 9.95
CA ILE A 531 13.66 29.09 10.56
C ILE A 531 13.80 29.61 11.99
N ALA A 532 13.97 30.93 12.18
CA ALA A 532 14.14 31.53 13.52
C ALA A 532 14.06 33.07 13.53
N ARG A 533 14.03 33.66 14.74
CA ARG A 533 14.38 35.07 15.01
C ARG A 533 15.77 35.28 15.61
N HIS A 534 16.36 34.22 16.16
CA HIS A 534 17.56 34.29 16.99
C HIS A 534 18.59 33.22 16.62
N ASN A 535 18.37 32.47 15.52
CA ASN A 535 19.36 31.55 14.99
C ASN A 535 20.65 32.34 14.72
N PRO A 536 21.78 32.01 15.38
CA PRO A 536 23.00 32.81 15.31
C PRO A 536 23.64 32.83 13.92
N LEU A 537 23.19 31.99 12.99
CA LEU A 537 23.56 32.02 11.57
C LEU A 537 22.91 33.18 10.81
N ILE A 538 21.81 33.77 11.31
CA ILE A 538 21.15 34.92 10.70
C ILE A 538 21.85 36.22 11.15
N VAL A 539 23.00 36.50 10.53
CA VAL A 539 23.79 37.73 10.78
C VAL A 539 23.08 38.98 10.22
N TRP A 540 22.10 38.81 9.33
CA TRP A 540 21.60 39.86 8.44
C TRP A 540 20.23 40.46 8.79
N HIS A 541 19.62 40.16 9.95
CA HIS A 541 18.27 40.66 10.31
C HIS A 541 18.09 42.19 10.18
N PHE A 542 19.13 42.99 10.48
CA PHE A 542 19.07 44.45 10.28
C PHE A 542 19.16 44.83 8.79
N GLN A 543 19.98 44.15 8.00
CA GLN A 543 20.16 44.45 6.57
C GLN A 543 18.95 44.05 5.72
N THR A 544 18.27 42.95 6.00
CA THR A 544 17.02 42.63 5.28
C THR A 544 16.00 43.76 5.46
N VAL A 545 15.90 44.32 6.67
CA VAL A 545 14.95 45.40 6.97
C VAL A 545 15.38 46.78 6.44
N GLU A 546 16.68 47.08 6.41
CA GLU A 546 17.23 48.35 5.90
C GLU A 546 17.37 48.36 4.37
N GLU A 547 17.93 47.30 3.78
CA GLU A 547 18.27 47.23 2.34
C GLU A 547 17.14 46.66 1.48
N ARG A 548 16.35 45.72 2.01
CA ARG A 548 15.22 45.08 1.29
C ARG A 548 13.85 45.51 1.80
N GLY A 549 13.83 46.29 2.89
CA GLY A 549 12.62 46.81 3.49
C GLY A 549 11.79 45.78 4.26
N TRP A 550 12.29 44.56 4.52
CA TRP A 550 11.50 43.49 5.11
C TRP A 550 12.24 42.62 6.13
N GLY A 551 11.51 42.02 7.07
CA GLY A 551 12.05 41.17 8.15
C GLY A 551 11.52 41.55 9.53
N PHE A 552 11.96 40.81 10.55
CA PHE A 552 11.57 41.07 11.94
C PHE A 552 12.18 42.38 12.48
N MET A 553 11.34 43.27 12.98
CA MET A 553 11.73 44.56 13.58
C MET A 553 10.76 44.92 14.71
N GLY A 554 11.26 45.43 15.83
CA GLY A 554 10.43 46.09 16.85
C GLY A 554 9.29 45.24 17.47
N GLY A 555 9.37 43.91 17.44
CA GLY A 555 8.30 43.03 17.93
C GLY A 555 7.19 42.72 16.89
N GLY A 556 7.50 42.86 15.60
CA GLY A 556 6.62 42.51 14.49
C GLY A 556 7.43 42.18 13.22
N ILE A 557 6.72 41.83 12.16
CA ILE A 557 7.29 41.68 10.82
C ILE A 557 7.03 42.98 10.05
N LYS A 558 8.11 43.60 9.56
CA LYS A 558 8.04 44.68 8.58
C LYS A 558 8.09 44.09 7.18
N HIS A 559 7.31 44.64 6.27
CA HIS A 559 7.38 44.37 4.84
C HIS A 559 7.04 45.66 4.07
N LYS A 560 8.08 46.31 3.56
CA LYS A 560 8.03 47.64 2.91
C LYS A 560 7.43 48.67 3.87
N ASP A 561 6.36 49.34 3.47
CA ASP A 561 5.64 50.32 4.30
C ASP A 561 4.64 49.67 5.28
N THR A 562 4.47 48.34 5.23
CA THR A 562 3.56 47.60 6.12
C THR A 562 4.31 47.07 7.34
N PHE A 563 3.68 47.18 8.51
CA PHE A 563 4.16 46.59 9.75
C PHE A 563 3.05 45.73 10.35
N CYS A 564 3.37 44.48 10.71
CA CYS A 564 2.44 43.59 11.39
C CYS A 564 3.03 43.02 12.68
N ASP A 565 2.37 43.36 13.79
CA ASP A 565 2.66 42.98 15.18
C ASP A 565 1.87 41.74 15.65
N LYS A 566 1.11 41.09 14.75
CA LYS A 566 0.25 39.93 15.12
C LYS A 566 1.06 38.63 15.20
N PRO A 567 0.74 37.69 16.11
CA PRO A 567 1.56 36.47 16.30
C PRO A 567 1.75 35.61 15.04
N TYR A 568 0.72 35.52 14.21
CA TYR A 568 0.77 34.78 12.93
C TYR A 568 1.46 35.51 11.79
N CYS A 569 1.77 36.80 11.93
CA CYS A 569 2.42 37.53 10.85
C CYS A 569 3.85 37.03 10.67
N ALA A 570 4.22 36.83 9.41
CA ALA A 570 5.45 36.15 9.05
C ALA A 570 5.95 36.58 7.67
N ILE A 571 7.20 36.26 7.37
CA ILE A 571 7.77 36.46 6.05
C ILE A 571 8.69 35.30 5.66
N ILE A 572 8.62 34.93 4.39
CA ILE A 572 9.53 33.99 3.75
C ILE A 572 10.35 34.80 2.75
N GLY A 573 11.61 35.06 3.07
CA GLY A 573 12.53 35.77 2.18
C GLY A 573 13.47 34.80 1.47
N ASN A 574 13.86 35.10 0.23
CA ASN A 574 14.91 34.39 -0.51
C ASN A 574 15.93 35.38 -1.05
N PHE A 575 17.22 35.15 -0.80
CA PHE A 575 18.29 35.95 -1.39
C PHE A 575 19.63 35.22 -1.49
N ASP A 576 20.47 35.68 -2.42
CA ASP A 576 21.80 35.13 -2.62
C ASP A 576 22.82 35.72 -1.62
N VAL A 577 23.49 34.85 -0.87
CA VAL A 577 24.62 35.17 0.03
C VAL A 577 25.83 34.38 -0.43
N ASN A 578 26.90 35.06 -0.82
CA ASN A 578 28.14 34.44 -1.32
C ASN A 578 27.92 33.39 -2.44
N GLY A 579 26.89 33.56 -3.27
CA GLY A 579 26.54 32.66 -4.37
C GLY A 579 25.71 31.43 -3.97
N LYS A 580 25.23 31.35 -2.73
CA LYS A 580 24.25 30.36 -2.24
C LYS A 580 22.90 31.03 -2.01
N LYS A 581 21.79 30.31 -2.19
CA LYS A 581 20.47 30.83 -1.85
C LYS A 581 20.18 30.60 -0.36
N GLU A 582 19.92 31.68 0.37
CA GLU A 582 19.43 31.61 1.74
C GLU A 582 17.93 31.96 1.75
N ILE A 583 17.14 31.07 2.34
CA ILE A 583 15.69 31.20 2.52
C ILE A 583 15.42 31.37 4.01
N TYR A 584 14.92 32.54 4.41
CA TYR A 584 14.60 32.84 5.80
C TYR A 584 13.10 32.70 6.01
N ILE A 585 12.71 31.95 7.05
CA ILE A 585 11.33 31.75 7.48
C ILE A 585 11.21 32.41 8.84
N GLU A 586 10.77 33.67 8.88
CA GLU A 586 10.65 34.49 10.08
C GLU A 586 9.17 34.68 10.47
N GLY A 587 8.75 34.11 11.61
CA GLY A 587 7.43 34.35 12.20
C GLY A 587 7.50 35.28 13.42
N ASN A 588 6.48 36.13 13.62
CA ASN A 588 6.38 37.01 14.80
C ASN A 588 6.06 36.27 16.11
N ASP A 589 5.44 35.10 16.01
CA ASP A 589 5.36 34.11 17.09
C ASP A 589 5.44 32.68 16.51
N VAL A 590 5.27 31.64 17.35
CA VAL A 590 5.19 30.24 16.90
C VAL A 590 4.11 30.04 15.82
N ASP A 591 2.98 30.75 15.92
CA ASP A 591 1.91 30.80 14.92
C ASP A 591 2.46 31.25 13.55
N GLY A 592 3.30 32.30 13.55
CA GLY A 592 3.88 32.85 12.34
C GLY A 592 4.89 31.92 11.70
N PHE A 593 5.67 31.17 12.49
CA PHE A 593 6.58 30.15 11.95
C PHE A 593 5.81 29.00 11.31
N ILE A 594 4.71 28.56 11.91
CA ILE A 594 3.82 27.53 11.34
C ILE A 594 3.18 28.04 10.04
N ALA A 595 2.62 29.25 10.04
CA ALA A 595 2.01 29.85 8.86
C ALA A 595 3.02 30.02 7.70
N ALA A 596 4.24 30.47 8.01
CA ALA A 596 5.30 30.62 7.01
C ALA A 596 5.87 29.26 6.55
N ALA A 597 5.99 28.24 7.40
CA ALA A 597 6.40 26.91 6.98
C ALA A 597 5.41 26.29 5.98
N LYS A 598 4.10 26.37 6.27
CA LYS A 598 3.03 25.93 5.36
C LYS A 598 3.06 26.68 4.03
N ARG A 599 3.15 28.01 4.08
CA ARG A 599 3.21 28.87 2.90
C ARG A 599 4.50 28.64 2.10
N PHE A 600 5.63 28.37 2.75
CA PHE A 600 6.90 27.99 2.10
C PHE A 600 6.74 26.69 1.32
N ILE A 601 6.23 25.62 1.94
CA ILE A 601 6.04 24.32 1.27
C ILE A 601 5.11 24.45 0.05
N LYS A 602 4.04 25.24 0.17
CA LYS A 602 3.08 25.51 -0.93
C LYS A 602 3.68 26.30 -2.09
N GLU A 603 4.53 27.29 -1.83
CA GLU A 603 5.12 28.18 -2.85
C GLU A 603 6.63 27.93 -3.11
N GLN A 604 7.16 26.77 -2.70
CA GLN A 604 8.60 26.50 -2.71
C GLN A 604 9.25 26.67 -4.09
N ASP A 605 8.53 26.35 -5.17
CA ASP A 605 9.06 26.46 -6.54
C ASP A 605 9.15 27.93 -6.98
N VAL A 606 8.13 28.73 -6.68
CA VAL A 606 8.08 30.18 -6.98
C VAL A 606 9.18 30.95 -6.25
N LEU A 607 9.47 30.55 -5.00
CA LEU A 607 10.62 31.07 -4.25
C LEU A 607 11.95 30.67 -4.89
N LYS A 608 12.11 29.38 -5.25
CA LYS A 608 13.34 28.88 -5.92
C LYS A 608 13.60 29.60 -7.26
N GLU A 609 12.55 29.93 -8.00
CA GLU A 609 12.61 30.52 -9.35
C GLU A 609 12.83 32.04 -9.42
N GLY A 610 12.64 32.79 -8.32
CA GLY A 610 13.08 34.19 -8.25
C GLY A 610 12.17 35.19 -7.55
N LYS A 611 11.04 34.77 -6.97
CA LYS A 611 10.28 35.63 -6.05
C LYS A 611 11.11 35.86 -4.79
N SER A 612 11.46 37.11 -4.51
CA SER A 612 12.37 37.48 -3.41
C SER A 612 11.73 37.42 -2.03
N GLU A 613 10.40 37.56 -1.92
CA GLU A 613 9.70 37.41 -0.65
C GLU A 613 8.22 36.99 -0.79
N ILE A 614 7.70 36.35 0.25
CA ILE A 614 6.26 36.12 0.51
C ILE A 614 5.95 36.63 1.92
N PHE A 615 5.03 37.58 2.02
CA PHE A 615 4.56 38.12 3.29
C PHE A 615 3.25 37.47 3.71
N VAL A 616 3.19 36.93 4.93
CA VAL A 616 1.99 36.48 5.62
C VAL A 616 1.50 37.66 6.46
N GLY A 617 0.61 38.46 5.88
CA GLY A 617 0.12 39.72 6.44
C GLY A 617 -1.05 39.58 7.40
N GLY A 618 -1.55 40.71 7.91
CA GLY A 618 -2.71 40.79 8.81
C GLY A 618 -4.05 40.42 8.18
N ASP A 619 -4.06 40.15 6.87
CA ASP A 619 -5.17 39.70 6.03
C ASP A 619 -4.98 38.26 5.50
N ASP A 620 -3.84 37.61 5.79
CA ASP A 620 -3.61 36.22 5.38
C ASP A 620 -4.48 35.26 6.22
N ILE A 621 -5.55 34.75 5.60
CA ILE A 621 -6.51 33.84 6.22
C ILE A 621 -5.85 32.55 6.71
N GLY A 622 -4.77 32.09 6.08
CA GLY A 622 -4.01 30.92 6.53
C GLY A 622 -3.31 31.19 7.87
N GLY A 623 -2.61 32.33 7.96
CA GLY A 623 -2.01 32.80 9.21
C GLY A 623 -3.03 33.02 10.32
N ILE A 624 -4.15 33.70 10.01
CA ILE A 624 -5.25 33.91 10.96
C ILE A 624 -5.82 32.57 11.46
N SER A 625 -5.97 31.57 10.59
CA SER A 625 -6.48 30.23 10.96
C SER A 625 -5.55 29.50 11.92
N VAL A 626 -4.24 29.56 11.69
CA VAL A 626 -3.24 28.98 12.61
C VAL A 626 -3.34 29.64 13.98
N PHE A 627 -3.35 30.98 14.04
CA PHE A 627 -3.45 31.69 15.31
C PHE A 627 -4.72 31.37 16.09
N ASP A 628 -5.86 31.38 15.39
CA ASP A 628 -7.17 31.11 15.98
C ASP A 628 -7.27 29.67 16.52
N PHE A 629 -6.71 28.69 15.80
CA PHE A 629 -6.59 27.30 16.27
C PHE A 629 -5.68 27.16 17.49
N LEU A 630 -4.47 27.73 17.46
CA LEU A 630 -3.52 27.63 18.58
C LEU A 630 -4.03 28.34 19.85
N HIS A 631 -4.83 29.40 19.68
CA HIS A 631 -5.36 30.22 20.77
C HIS A 631 -6.82 29.90 21.15
N ASN A 632 -7.43 28.85 20.58
CA ASN A 632 -8.75 28.37 21.00
C ASN A 632 -8.73 27.86 22.46
N ALA A 633 -9.89 27.71 23.10
CA ALA A 633 -9.95 27.35 24.53
C ALA A 633 -9.31 26.00 24.88
N ASN A 634 -9.30 25.05 23.94
CA ASN A 634 -8.77 23.70 24.11
C ASN A 634 -7.24 23.67 23.96
N ASN A 635 -6.68 24.43 23.02
CA ASN A 635 -5.26 24.44 22.69
C ASN A 635 -4.47 25.47 23.49
N LYS A 636 -5.07 26.61 23.83
CA LYS A 636 -4.40 27.74 24.51
C LYS A 636 -3.80 27.38 25.87
N LYS A 637 -4.35 26.39 26.57
CA LYS A 637 -3.76 25.86 27.82
C LYS A 637 -2.41 25.17 27.62
N HIS A 638 -2.12 24.69 26.41
CA HIS A 638 -0.86 24.04 26.02
C HIS A 638 0.05 24.95 25.18
N TYR A 639 -0.42 26.15 24.83
CA TYR A 639 0.29 27.06 23.93
C TYR A 639 1.68 27.43 24.49
N LYS A 640 2.74 27.09 23.72
CA LYS A 640 4.16 27.23 24.08
C LYS A 640 4.66 26.38 25.24
N GLU A 641 3.90 25.39 25.70
CA GLU A 641 4.46 24.34 26.56
C GLU A 641 5.46 23.49 25.76
N ASP A 642 6.58 23.09 26.38
CA ASP A 642 7.51 22.13 25.79
C ASP A 642 6.99 20.69 26.06
N SER A 643 5.78 20.41 25.57
CA SER A 643 4.98 19.22 25.85
C SER A 643 4.61 18.46 24.57
N ASN A 644 4.35 17.15 24.68
CA ASN A 644 3.94 16.34 23.52
C ASN A 644 2.57 16.79 22.99
N GLU A 645 1.70 17.27 23.87
CA GLU A 645 0.39 17.83 23.59
C GLU A 645 0.52 19.06 22.68
N PHE A 646 1.40 20.01 23.01
CA PHE A 646 1.65 21.15 22.13
C PHE A 646 2.32 20.72 20.82
N GLY A 647 3.20 19.71 20.86
CA GLY A 647 3.76 19.11 19.64
C GLY A 647 2.70 18.57 18.68
N SER A 648 1.71 17.84 19.19
CA SER A 648 0.57 17.38 18.37
C SER A 648 -0.20 18.56 17.79
N ILE A 649 -0.54 19.55 18.62
CA ILE A 649 -1.26 20.76 18.16
C ILE A 649 -0.49 21.50 17.05
N VAL A 650 0.84 21.62 17.17
CA VAL A 650 1.69 22.21 16.12
C VAL A 650 1.66 21.37 14.84
N ARG A 651 1.76 20.04 14.95
CA ARG A 651 1.67 19.10 13.82
C ARG A 651 0.31 19.16 13.12
N ASP A 652 -0.77 19.24 13.88
CA ASP A 652 -2.14 19.34 13.35
C ASP A 652 -2.33 20.69 12.63
N ALA A 653 -1.78 21.79 13.18
CA ALA A 653 -1.78 23.09 12.52
C ALA A 653 -0.97 23.09 11.21
N LEU A 654 0.18 22.41 11.17
CA LEU A 654 1.04 22.28 9.98
C LEU A 654 0.38 21.48 8.86
N ASN A 655 -0.27 20.35 9.19
CA ASN A 655 -0.88 19.43 8.23
C ASN A 655 -2.34 19.75 7.86
N GLU A 656 -2.82 20.97 8.14
CA GLU A 656 -4.22 21.37 7.95
C GLU A 656 -5.24 20.47 8.69
N ASN A 657 -4.85 19.78 9.76
CA ASN A 657 -5.71 18.91 10.56
C ASN A 657 -6.38 19.66 11.74
N MET A 658 -6.81 20.91 11.50
CA MET A 658 -7.35 21.80 12.53
C MET A 658 -8.84 21.52 12.82
N VAL A 659 -9.14 20.28 13.22
CA VAL A 659 -10.52 19.77 13.37
C VAL A 659 -10.80 19.19 14.76
N GLU A 660 -12.05 19.32 15.20
CA GLU A 660 -12.61 18.60 16.35
C GLU A 660 -13.51 17.47 15.83
N GLU A 661 -13.14 16.22 16.11
CA GLU A 661 -13.91 15.04 15.70
C GLU A 661 -14.91 14.63 16.78
N THR A 662 -16.14 14.28 16.39
CA THR A 662 -17.16 13.74 17.31
C THR A 662 -17.98 12.66 16.63
N GLN A 663 -17.81 11.40 17.06
CA GLN A 663 -18.65 10.30 16.62
C GLN A 663 -20.02 10.38 17.31
N ILE A 664 -21.09 10.26 16.51
CA ILE A 664 -22.47 10.39 16.95
C ILE A 664 -23.25 9.18 16.44
N ASN A 665 -24.04 8.56 17.32
CA ASN A 665 -24.94 7.47 16.95
C ASN A 665 -26.39 7.97 16.90
N THR A 666 -27.19 7.36 16.01
CA THR A 666 -28.65 7.50 15.94
C THR A 666 -29.27 6.12 15.70
N THR A 667 -30.59 5.98 15.81
CA THR A 667 -31.28 4.71 15.57
C THR A 667 -32.40 4.85 14.54
N ALA A 668 -32.53 3.84 13.69
CA ALA A 668 -33.62 3.67 12.73
C ALA A 668 -34.01 2.20 12.69
N ASP A 669 -35.29 1.87 12.86
CA ASP A 669 -35.82 0.49 12.83
C ASP A 669 -35.05 -0.53 13.70
N GLY A 670 -34.54 -0.09 14.85
CA GLY A 670 -33.76 -0.92 15.78
C GLY A 670 -32.30 -1.12 15.40
N VAL A 671 -31.83 -0.47 14.32
CA VAL A 671 -30.43 -0.47 13.85
C VAL A 671 -29.73 0.80 14.31
N THR A 672 -28.51 0.66 14.84
CA THR A 672 -27.66 1.79 15.23
C THR A 672 -26.88 2.28 14.03
N LEU A 673 -27.15 3.51 13.60
CA LEU A 673 -26.48 4.19 12.50
C LEU A 673 -25.46 5.18 13.07
N ARG A 674 -24.35 5.38 12.36
CA ARG A 674 -23.22 6.22 12.82
C ARG A 674 -23.01 7.43 11.93
N LEU A 675 -22.58 8.51 12.56
CA LEU A 675 -22.13 9.75 11.94
C LEU A 675 -20.77 10.13 12.54
N LEU A 676 -19.91 10.78 11.76
CA LEU A 676 -18.71 11.46 12.26
C LEU A 676 -18.84 12.95 11.95
N ARG A 677 -18.98 13.77 12.99
CA ARG A 677 -18.92 15.23 12.85
C ARG A 677 -17.46 15.66 12.88
N LEU A 678 -17.05 16.41 11.86
CA LEU A 678 -15.75 17.05 11.71
C LEU A 678 -15.99 18.56 11.78
N GLN A 679 -15.77 19.14 12.96
CA GLN A 679 -15.93 20.57 13.18
C GLN A 679 -14.60 21.30 12.96
N PRO A 680 -14.61 22.55 12.47
CA PRO A 680 -13.42 23.38 12.50
C PRO A 680 -13.03 23.63 13.95
N ALA A 681 -11.78 23.46 14.34
CA ALA A 681 -11.29 23.78 15.68
C ALA A 681 -11.04 25.29 15.89
N PHE A 682 -11.88 26.13 15.27
CA PHE A 682 -11.80 27.59 15.24
C PHE A 682 -12.78 28.27 16.19
N SER A 683 -12.47 29.50 16.56
CA SER A 683 -13.38 30.42 17.23
C SER A 683 -14.58 30.75 16.36
N LYS A 684 -15.66 31.20 17.00
CA LYS A 684 -16.89 31.57 16.31
C LYS A 684 -16.66 32.67 15.26
N ASN A 685 -15.82 33.67 15.55
CA ASN A 685 -15.60 34.79 14.64
C ASN A 685 -14.94 34.36 13.32
N LEU A 686 -13.99 33.42 13.37
CA LEU A 686 -13.35 32.91 12.15
C LEU A 686 -14.29 31.96 11.37
N LYS A 687 -15.09 31.15 12.07
CA LYS A 687 -16.17 30.35 11.47
C LYS A 687 -17.17 31.24 10.75
N ASP A 688 -17.73 32.24 11.42
CA ASP A 688 -18.71 33.18 10.87
C ASP A 688 -18.15 34.00 9.68
N PHE A 689 -16.81 34.20 9.61
CA PHE A 689 -16.14 34.88 8.50
C PHE A 689 -15.89 33.98 7.28
N LYS A 690 -15.41 32.74 7.50
CA LYS A 690 -15.09 31.79 6.43
C LYS A 690 -16.34 31.10 5.88
N ASP A 691 -17.17 30.54 6.77
CA ASP A 691 -18.42 29.87 6.41
C ASP A 691 -19.54 30.90 6.22
N THR A 692 -19.51 31.55 5.05
CA THR A 692 -20.55 32.51 4.63
C THR A 692 -21.91 31.87 4.37
N VAL A 693 -21.98 30.53 4.26
CA VAL A 693 -23.23 29.78 4.03
C VAL A 693 -23.85 29.34 5.35
N GLN A 694 -23.04 29.04 6.37
CA GLN A 694 -23.44 28.65 7.72
C GLN A 694 -24.34 27.40 7.76
N LEU A 695 -24.11 26.43 6.88
CA LEU A 695 -24.88 25.19 6.80
C LEU A 695 -23.96 23.96 6.81
N PRO A 696 -24.37 22.87 7.51
CA PRO A 696 -23.53 21.69 7.66
C PRO A 696 -23.36 20.95 6.34
N VAL A 697 -22.18 20.39 6.08
CA VAL A 697 -21.88 19.62 4.86
C VAL A 697 -21.84 18.14 5.19
N VAL A 698 -22.89 17.42 4.82
CA VAL A 698 -22.97 15.97 4.96
C VAL A 698 -22.15 15.29 3.86
N LEU A 699 -21.33 14.29 4.15
CA LEU A 699 -20.62 13.47 3.16
C LEU A 699 -21.07 12.01 3.28
N ALA A 700 -21.41 11.38 2.15
CA ALA A 700 -21.83 9.99 2.03
C ALA A 700 -21.05 9.29 0.92
N ARG A 701 -20.51 8.09 1.20
CA ARG A 701 -19.87 7.23 0.19
C ARG A 701 -20.86 6.20 -0.38
N GLY A 702 -20.35 5.35 -1.27
CA GLY A 702 -21.08 4.32 -1.99
C GLY A 702 -21.24 3.01 -1.24
N LEU A 703 -21.49 1.95 -2.01
CA LEU A 703 -21.44 0.56 -1.53
C LEU A 703 -20.04 0.25 -0.96
N TRP A 704 -19.97 -0.73 -0.04
CA TRP A 704 -18.72 -1.23 0.56
C TRP A 704 -17.84 -0.14 1.19
N SER A 705 -18.45 0.97 1.63
CA SER A 705 -17.76 2.09 2.26
C SER A 705 -18.12 2.19 3.75
N ASN A 706 -17.41 3.03 4.49
CA ASN A 706 -17.62 3.28 5.92
C ASN A 706 -17.41 4.76 6.27
N LEU A 707 -17.63 5.17 7.52
CA LEU A 707 -17.39 6.55 7.99
C LEU A 707 -16.03 7.11 7.56
N ASN A 708 -14.96 6.34 7.71
CA ASN A 708 -13.59 6.83 7.50
C ASN A 708 -13.27 7.08 6.01
N SER A 709 -14.11 6.57 5.10
CA SER A 709 -13.88 6.61 3.65
C SER A 709 -13.92 8.03 3.06
N TRP A 710 -14.49 9.02 3.76
CA TRP A 710 -14.43 10.45 3.38
C TRP A 710 -13.62 11.31 4.36
N GLN A 711 -12.98 10.72 5.39
CA GLN A 711 -12.45 11.49 6.54
C GLN A 711 -11.40 12.53 6.16
N GLY A 712 -10.45 12.21 5.28
CA GLY A 712 -9.42 13.16 4.84
C GLY A 712 -10.01 14.42 4.19
N PHE A 713 -10.88 14.27 3.19
CA PHE A 713 -11.54 15.40 2.53
C PHE A 713 -12.57 16.11 3.43
N GLY A 714 -13.24 15.37 4.32
CA GLY A 714 -14.12 15.98 5.30
C GLY A 714 -13.38 16.84 6.33
N ALA A 715 -12.17 16.43 6.73
CA ALA A 715 -11.30 17.21 7.59
C ALA A 715 -10.76 18.44 6.85
N GLU A 716 -10.40 18.30 5.57
CA GLU A 716 -10.01 19.39 4.68
C GLU A 716 -11.10 20.48 4.56
N LEU A 717 -12.36 20.09 4.32
CA LEU A 717 -13.51 21.00 4.33
C LEU A 717 -13.73 21.69 5.68
N ALA A 718 -13.49 20.97 6.79
CA ALA A 718 -13.61 21.54 8.12
C ALA A 718 -12.46 22.51 8.45
N SER A 719 -11.21 22.21 8.09
CA SER A 719 -10.06 23.04 8.45
C SER A 719 -9.80 24.21 7.49
N THR A 720 -9.87 23.96 6.17
CA THR A 720 -9.56 25.00 5.18
C THR A 720 -10.75 25.95 5.00
N GLU A 721 -11.95 25.39 4.81
CA GLU A 721 -13.19 26.11 4.51
C GLU A 721 -14.05 26.44 5.74
N ALA A 722 -13.65 26.00 6.94
CA ALA A 722 -14.39 26.17 8.20
C ALA A 722 -15.83 25.63 8.17
N ARG A 723 -16.12 24.61 7.37
CA ARG A 723 -17.46 24.02 7.27
C ARG A 723 -17.73 23.03 8.40
N ASP A 724 -18.93 23.05 8.96
CA ASP A 724 -19.39 22.01 9.88
C ASP A 724 -19.67 20.72 9.08
N THR A 725 -18.69 19.82 9.00
CA THR A 725 -18.74 18.68 8.08
C THR A 725 -19.19 17.41 8.79
N TRP A 726 -19.96 16.54 8.12
CA TRP A 726 -20.67 15.42 8.73
C TRP A 726 -20.58 14.18 7.85
N LEU A 727 -19.71 13.22 8.16
CA LEU A 727 -19.67 11.95 7.44
C LEU A 727 -20.85 11.07 7.91
N ILE A 728 -21.57 10.46 6.99
CA ILE A 728 -22.66 9.52 7.30
C ILE A 728 -22.41 8.15 6.68
N GLU A 729 -22.72 7.11 7.45
CA GLU A 729 -22.57 5.72 7.06
C GLU A 729 -23.95 5.13 6.73
N ILE A 730 -24.28 5.13 5.44
CA ILE A 730 -25.58 4.65 4.93
C ILE A 730 -25.56 3.13 4.73
N THR A 731 -24.41 2.58 4.33
CA THR A 731 -24.16 1.14 4.21
C THR A 731 -22.90 0.81 5.00
N GLY A 732 -22.89 -0.33 5.67
CA GLY A 732 -21.72 -0.84 6.38
C GLY A 732 -21.55 -0.34 7.82
N GLY A 733 -20.47 -0.78 8.46
CA GLY A 733 -20.06 -0.41 9.82
C GLY A 733 -20.64 -1.33 10.92
N PRO A 734 -20.08 -1.32 12.15
CA PRO A 734 -20.39 -2.33 13.18
C PRO A 734 -21.87 -2.44 13.56
N GLY A 735 -22.64 -1.34 13.45
CA GLY A 735 -24.07 -1.31 13.74
C GLY A 735 -24.96 -1.95 12.66
N THR A 736 -24.45 -2.14 11.43
CA THR A 736 -25.18 -2.79 10.33
C THR A 736 -24.54 -4.13 9.93
N ASP A 737 -23.21 -4.20 9.88
CA ASP A 737 -22.42 -5.36 9.39
C ASP A 737 -22.18 -6.49 10.42
N CYS A 738 -22.54 -6.31 11.70
CA CYS A 738 -22.16 -7.20 12.80
C CYS A 738 -20.67 -7.53 12.85
N ALA A 739 -19.81 -6.52 12.90
CA ALA A 739 -18.42 -6.77 13.27
C ALA A 739 -18.35 -7.23 14.74
N ILE A 740 -18.10 -8.52 14.98
CA ILE A 740 -17.26 -8.88 16.13
C ILE A 740 -15.85 -8.43 15.75
N GLU A 741 -15.49 -7.21 16.15
CA GLU A 741 -14.08 -6.82 16.20
C GLU A 741 -13.39 -7.69 17.26
N ILE A 742 -12.72 -8.76 16.80
CA ILE A 742 -11.94 -9.65 17.68
C ILE A 742 -10.68 -8.92 18.21
N THR A 743 -10.33 -7.77 17.64
CA THR A 743 -9.31 -6.83 18.13
C THR A 743 -9.90 -5.90 19.19
N GLY A 744 -9.72 -6.23 20.47
CA GLY A 744 -10.37 -5.56 21.60
C GLY A 744 -10.04 -4.08 21.80
N GLY A 745 -10.83 -3.20 21.18
CA GLY A 745 -11.04 -1.81 21.61
C GLY A 745 -12.31 -1.68 22.47
N PRO A 746 -12.42 -0.66 23.35
CA PRO A 746 -13.55 -0.53 24.26
C PRO A 746 -14.78 0.12 23.60
N GLY A 747 -15.63 -0.69 22.97
CA GLY A 747 -16.96 -0.29 22.47
C GLY A 747 -17.94 -1.47 22.50
N THR A 748 -18.96 -1.41 23.36
CA THR A 748 -19.68 -2.61 23.85
C THR A 748 -21.03 -2.93 23.18
N ASP A 749 -21.38 -2.30 22.07
CA ASP A 749 -22.76 -2.33 21.54
C ASP A 749 -23.22 -3.66 20.90
N CYS A 750 -22.31 -4.63 20.70
CA CYS A 750 -22.64 -5.98 20.21
C CYS A 750 -22.39 -7.11 21.24
N ALA A 751 -22.02 -6.78 22.48
CA ALA A 751 -21.65 -7.75 23.51
C ALA A 751 -22.86 -8.52 24.09
N GLY A 752 -23.40 -9.48 23.32
CA GLY A 752 -24.47 -10.37 23.78
C GLY A 752 -25.39 -10.89 22.68
N LYS A 753 -25.36 -10.31 21.47
CA LYS A 753 -26.08 -10.86 20.31
C LYS A 753 -25.25 -11.96 19.65
N ALA A 754 -25.91 -13.06 19.28
CA ALA A 754 -25.27 -14.09 18.46
C ALA A 754 -24.96 -13.55 17.06
N VAL A 755 -23.94 -14.11 16.41
CA VAL A 755 -23.43 -13.79 15.05
C VAL A 755 -24.51 -13.80 13.94
N TYR A 756 -25.73 -14.26 14.25
CA TYR A 756 -26.84 -14.40 13.32
C TYR A 756 -27.85 -13.23 13.30
N ASP A 757 -27.80 -12.28 14.26
CA ASP A 757 -28.82 -11.23 14.44
C ASP A 757 -28.46 -9.87 13.80
N CYS A 758 -28.05 -9.93 12.52
CA CYS A 758 -27.65 -8.77 11.72
C CYS A 758 -28.79 -8.29 10.82
N PRO A 759 -29.01 -6.97 10.69
CA PRO A 759 -30.01 -6.44 9.77
C PRO A 759 -29.61 -6.74 8.32
N ASP A 760 -30.35 -7.63 7.65
CA ASP A 760 -30.19 -7.85 6.20
C ASP A 760 -30.97 -6.75 5.45
N TYR A 761 -30.43 -5.53 5.49
CA TYR A 761 -31.11 -4.32 5.04
C TYR A 761 -31.28 -4.26 3.51
N SER A 762 -32.29 -3.54 3.05
CA SER A 762 -32.64 -3.30 1.65
C SER A 762 -32.39 -1.85 1.25
N TYR A 763 -32.45 -1.60 -0.05
CA TYR A 763 -32.47 -0.26 -0.62
C TYR A 763 -33.66 0.56 -0.11
N ASN A 764 -34.80 -0.07 0.18
CA ASN A 764 -35.91 0.58 0.88
C ASN A 764 -35.54 0.97 2.31
N ASP A 765 -34.90 0.11 3.10
CA ASP A 765 -34.43 0.49 4.46
C ASP A 765 -33.43 1.66 4.40
N LEU A 766 -32.56 1.72 3.37
CA LEU A 766 -31.67 2.86 3.15
C LEU A 766 -32.42 4.17 2.88
N THR A 767 -33.40 4.12 1.98
CA THR A 767 -34.09 5.30 1.44
C THR A 767 -35.23 5.79 2.32
N ASP A 768 -35.91 4.88 3.02
CA ASP A 768 -37.10 5.17 3.82
C ASP A 768 -36.79 5.41 5.30
N SER A 769 -35.68 4.84 5.80
CA SER A 769 -35.32 4.90 7.22
C SER A 769 -33.92 5.46 7.48
N TYR A 770 -32.87 4.92 6.84
CA TYR A 770 -31.50 5.26 7.25
C TYR A 770 -31.09 6.67 6.83
N VAL A 771 -31.25 7.03 5.55
CA VAL A 771 -30.96 8.39 5.06
C VAL A 771 -31.81 9.43 5.83
N PRO A 772 -33.13 9.28 5.99
CA PRO A 772 -33.92 10.21 6.81
C PRO A 772 -33.45 10.32 8.27
N ALA A 773 -33.10 9.21 8.94
CA ALA A 773 -32.65 9.25 10.33
C ALA A 773 -31.28 9.92 10.48
N LEU A 774 -30.33 9.65 9.58
CA LEU A 774 -29.01 10.27 9.53
C LEU A 774 -29.15 11.79 9.29
N LEU A 775 -29.93 12.20 8.30
CA LEU A 775 -30.07 13.63 7.94
C LEU A 775 -30.87 14.43 8.96
N ASN A 776 -31.98 13.90 9.49
CA ASN A 776 -32.69 14.58 10.59
C ASN A 776 -31.81 14.67 11.86
N LYS A 777 -30.92 13.69 12.11
CA LYS A 777 -29.94 13.80 13.22
C LYS A 777 -29.00 14.98 13.03
N VAL A 778 -28.44 15.19 11.84
CA VAL A 778 -27.61 16.37 11.52
C VAL A 778 -28.36 17.68 11.76
N LEU A 779 -29.59 17.81 11.27
CA LEU A 779 -30.40 19.02 11.45
C LEU A 779 -30.70 19.31 12.93
N ASN A 780 -31.04 18.27 13.71
CA ASN A 780 -31.32 18.39 15.13
C ASN A 780 -30.07 18.80 15.94
N GLU A 781 -28.91 18.19 15.68
CA GLU A 781 -27.65 18.52 16.37
C GLU A 781 -27.10 19.91 16.00
N THR A 782 -27.39 20.39 14.78
CA THR A 782 -26.95 21.71 14.30
C THR A 782 -27.95 22.83 14.57
N ASN A 783 -29.19 22.49 14.96
CA ASN A 783 -30.34 23.40 15.03
C ASN A 783 -30.57 24.17 13.71
N LYS A 784 -30.28 23.54 12.57
CA LYS A 784 -30.50 24.11 11.24
C LYS A 784 -31.77 23.51 10.63
N THR A 785 -32.49 24.32 9.87
CA THR A 785 -33.66 23.86 9.09
C THR A 785 -33.27 23.21 7.78
N LYS A 786 -32.03 23.39 7.33
CA LYS A 786 -31.48 22.83 6.10
C LYS A 786 -30.02 22.36 6.24
N LEU A 787 -29.54 21.55 5.31
CA LEU A 787 -28.14 21.08 5.23
C LEU A 787 -27.57 21.07 3.81
N GLN A 788 -26.25 21.01 3.68
CA GLN A 788 -25.53 20.68 2.46
C GLN A 788 -25.21 19.15 2.41
N TYR A 789 -25.12 18.48 1.26
CA TYR A 789 -24.85 17.02 1.20
C TYR A 789 -24.02 16.55 -0.02
N VAL A 790 -23.03 15.68 0.16
CA VAL A 790 -22.18 15.09 -0.88
C VAL A 790 -22.40 13.59 -0.97
N GLY A 791 -23.03 13.12 -2.05
CA GLY A 791 -23.24 11.71 -2.31
C GLY A 791 -22.28 11.18 -3.37
N PHE A 792 -21.47 10.19 -3.01
CA PHE A 792 -20.77 9.35 -3.97
C PHE A 792 -21.51 8.02 -4.15
N SER A 793 -21.66 7.57 -5.40
CA SER A 793 -22.17 6.24 -5.74
C SER A 793 -23.54 5.95 -5.08
N ASN A 794 -23.70 4.83 -4.36
CA ASN A 794 -24.93 4.51 -3.63
C ASN A 794 -25.39 5.60 -2.64
N GLY A 795 -24.49 6.41 -2.07
CA GLY A 795 -24.88 7.55 -1.22
C GLY A 795 -25.72 8.57 -2.00
N CYS A 796 -25.29 8.90 -3.23
CA CYS A 796 -26.06 9.76 -4.13
C CYS A 796 -27.42 9.14 -4.48
N ARG A 797 -27.43 7.89 -4.98
CA ARG A 797 -28.67 7.21 -5.39
C ARG A 797 -29.66 7.09 -4.24
N SER A 798 -29.21 6.68 -3.05
CA SER A 798 -30.06 6.52 -1.87
C SER A 798 -30.66 7.85 -1.42
N ALA A 799 -29.92 8.95 -1.53
CA ALA A 799 -30.44 10.26 -1.17
C ALA A 799 -31.45 10.80 -2.20
N LEU A 800 -31.20 10.63 -3.51
CA LEU A 800 -32.18 10.96 -4.56
C LEU A 800 -33.52 10.26 -4.33
N SER A 801 -33.49 8.94 -4.15
CA SER A 801 -34.71 8.14 -3.96
C SER A 801 -35.41 8.44 -2.63
N SER A 802 -34.65 8.77 -1.57
CA SER A 802 -35.24 9.20 -0.28
C SER A 802 -36.00 10.53 -0.40
N LEU A 803 -35.48 11.47 -1.20
CA LEU A 803 -36.14 12.74 -1.52
C LEU A 803 -37.33 12.57 -2.46
N GLU A 804 -37.19 11.76 -3.51
CA GLU A 804 -38.26 11.46 -4.49
C GLU A 804 -39.49 10.83 -3.82
N LYS A 805 -39.27 9.88 -2.90
CA LYS A 805 -40.34 9.25 -2.11
C LYS A 805 -40.98 10.19 -1.08
N GLY A 806 -40.35 11.33 -0.77
CA GLY A 806 -40.71 12.18 0.37
C GLY A 806 -40.37 11.60 1.74
N SER A 807 -39.58 10.51 1.79
CA SER A 807 -39.11 9.88 3.03
C SER A 807 -38.16 10.81 3.80
N PHE A 808 -37.40 11.65 3.09
CA PHE A 808 -36.80 12.86 3.63
C PHE A 808 -37.41 14.10 2.97
N ASP A 809 -37.77 15.09 3.79
CA ASP A 809 -38.39 16.35 3.34
C ASP A 809 -37.41 17.16 2.47
N PRO A 810 -37.69 17.35 1.16
CA PRO A 810 -36.78 18.04 0.26
C PRO A 810 -36.53 19.51 0.64
N ALA A 811 -37.47 20.18 1.31
CA ALA A 811 -37.28 21.57 1.75
C ALA A 811 -36.18 21.71 2.85
N LYS A 812 -35.72 20.60 3.44
CA LYS A 812 -34.65 20.54 4.45
C LYS A 812 -33.25 20.32 3.87
N VAL A 813 -33.09 20.41 2.56
CA VAL A 813 -31.79 20.35 1.90
C VAL A 813 -31.52 21.71 1.27
N ASP A 814 -30.45 22.37 1.69
CA ASP A 814 -30.00 23.64 1.11
C ASP A 814 -28.95 23.44 0.02
N THR A 815 -28.01 22.52 0.23
CA THR A 815 -26.94 22.32 -0.75
C THR A 815 -26.48 20.88 -0.82
N PHE A 816 -25.49 20.62 -1.71
CA PHE A 816 -25.13 19.40 -2.48
C PHE A 816 -24.61 20.06 -3.85
N VAL A 817 -23.87 19.43 -4.77
CA VAL A 817 -22.93 19.87 -5.84
C VAL A 817 -22.78 18.72 -6.89
N GLY A 818 -21.72 18.62 -7.67
CA GLY A 818 -21.60 17.67 -8.77
C GLY A 818 -21.90 18.43 -10.04
N VAL A 819 -21.84 17.79 -11.20
CA VAL A 819 -21.99 18.54 -12.45
C VAL A 819 -22.68 17.71 -13.58
N GLY A 820 -23.96 18.04 -13.97
CA GLY A 820 -24.93 17.69 -15.06
C GLY A 820 -25.29 18.72 -16.21
N CYS A 821 -25.07 18.40 -17.52
CA CYS A 821 -25.34 19.12 -18.84
C CYS A 821 -24.58 20.46 -19.32
N PRO A 822 -24.18 20.67 -20.62
CA PRO A 822 -23.93 22.01 -21.24
C PRO A 822 -24.68 22.34 -22.58
N GLY A 823 -25.08 23.62 -22.81
CA GLY A 823 -25.32 24.14 -24.19
C GLY A 823 -26.50 25.11 -24.46
N ASN A 824 -26.18 26.41 -24.58
CA ASN A 824 -26.85 27.50 -25.32
C ASN A 824 -28.40 27.65 -25.38
N PHE A 825 -28.92 28.77 -24.85
CA PHE A 825 -30.33 29.17 -24.95
C PHE A 825 -30.63 29.99 -26.21
N SER A 826 -31.75 29.68 -26.88
CA SER A 826 -32.48 30.64 -27.73
C SER A 826 -33.97 30.29 -27.79
N GLY A 827 -34.82 31.07 -27.13
CA GLY A 827 -36.27 30.89 -27.12
C GLY A 827 -36.97 31.77 -26.09
N ASP A 828 -37.55 32.88 -26.55
CA ASP A 828 -38.28 33.84 -25.71
C ASP A 828 -39.64 33.29 -25.24
N SER A 829 -40.07 33.76 -24.07
CA SER A 829 -41.44 33.71 -23.53
C SER A 829 -41.91 32.31 -23.02
N LEU A 830 -42.65 32.17 -21.91
CA LEU A 830 -43.41 33.12 -21.07
C LEU A 830 -43.26 32.79 -19.57
N PHE A 831 -43.21 33.83 -18.73
CA PHE A 831 -43.28 33.70 -17.26
C PHE A 831 -44.70 33.34 -16.77
N ALA A 832 -44.76 32.84 -15.52
CA ALA A 832 -45.92 32.74 -14.62
C ALA A 832 -46.78 31.45 -14.64
N SER A 833 -46.22 30.34 -14.12
CA SER A 833 -47.03 29.31 -13.42
C SER A 833 -46.30 28.43 -12.38
N CYS A 834 -45.05 28.74 -11.98
CA CYS A 834 -44.25 27.88 -11.09
C CYS A 834 -43.76 28.64 -9.84
N LEU A 835 -44.68 28.93 -8.91
CA LEU A 835 -44.36 29.35 -7.55
C LEU A 835 -45.17 28.49 -6.58
N ASP A 836 -44.51 27.52 -5.95
CA ASP A 836 -45.02 26.78 -4.78
C ASP A 836 -43.81 26.43 -3.87
N PRO A 837 -43.91 26.52 -2.53
CA PRO A 837 -42.74 26.67 -1.67
C PRO A 837 -42.24 25.36 -1.04
N ALA A 838 -41.50 24.55 -1.81
CA ALA A 838 -40.76 23.39 -1.30
C ALA A 838 -39.55 23.03 -2.18
N LYS A 839 -38.68 24.01 -2.47
CA LYS A 839 -37.43 23.76 -3.21
C LYS A 839 -36.32 23.25 -2.28
N VAL A 840 -35.66 22.15 -2.67
CA VAL A 840 -34.27 21.86 -2.27
C VAL A 840 -33.40 22.97 -2.88
N ASP A 841 -32.41 23.54 -2.21
CA ASP A 841 -31.59 24.59 -2.86
C ASP A 841 -30.41 24.06 -3.71
N THR A 842 -29.77 22.91 -3.42
CA THR A 842 -28.68 22.35 -4.28
C THR A 842 -28.56 20.80 -4.16
N PHE A 843 -27.85 20.05 -5.05
CA PHE A 843 -27.69 18.55 -5.04
C PHE A 843 -26.29 17.97 -5.52
N VAL A 844 -25.46 17.24 -4.67
CA VAL A 844 -24.16 16.38 -4.62
C VAL A 844 -24.21 15.02 -5.27
N GLY A 845 -24.20 14.93 -6.58
CA GLY A 845 -23.83 13.67 -7.22
C GLY A 845 -22.34 13.50 -7.52
N VAL A 846 -21.76 12.35 -7.21
CA VAL A 846 -20.45 11.90 -7.73
C VAL A 846 -20.58 10.42 -8.14
N GLY A 847 -20.47 10.13 -9.44
CA GLY A 847 -20.64 8.79 -10.00
C GLY A 847 -21.94 8.14 -9.53
N CYS A 848 -23.10 8.74 -9.76
CA CYS A 848 -24.37 8.21 -9.23
C CYS A 848 -24.96 7.14 -10.15
N PRO A 849 -25.19 5.89 -9.67
CA PRO A 849 -25.87 4.87 -10.46
C PRO A 849 -27.32 5.28 -10.70
N GLY A 850 -27.72 5.35 -11.96
CA GLY A 850 -29.09 5.60 -12.39
C GLY A 850 -29.88 4.30 -12.52
N ASN A 851 -30.81 4.21 -13.47
CA ASN A 851 -31.51 2.94 -13.72
C ASN A 851 -30.68 1.88 -14.46
N PHE A 852 -29.35 2.02 -14.48
CA PHE A 852 -28.42 1.17 -15.22
C PHE A 852 -28.70 1.20 -16.73
N SER A 853 -28.98 2.40 -17.26
CA SER A 853 -29.06 2.65 -18.69
C SER A 853 -27.67 2.53 -19.34
N GLY A 854 -27.57 1.71 -20.39
CA GLY A 854 -26.32 1.40 -21.07
C GLY A 854 -25.50 0.32 -20.37
N ASP A 855 -24.55 -0.27 -21.09
CA ASP A 855 -23.74 -1.38 -20.59
C ASP A 855 -22.45 -0.86 -19.92
N SER A 856 -22.50 -0.55 -18.61
CA SER A 856 -21.25 -0.47 -17.83
C SER A 856 -20.67 -1.87 -17.62
N LEU A 857 -19.35 -1.97 -17.46
CA LEU A 857 -18.70 -3.25 -17.18
C LEU A 857 -19.28 -3.92 -15.92
N PHE A 858 -19.50 -3.14 -14.85
CA PHE A 858 -20.12 -3.62 -13.62
C PHE A 858 -21.54 -4.16 -13.83
N ALA A 859 -22.40 -3.42 -14.55
CA ALA A 859 -23.76 -3.85 -14.84
C ALA A 859 -23.78 -5.13 -15.69
N SER A 860 -22.98 -5.19 -16.75
CA SER A 860 -22.85 -6.38 -17.60
C SER A 860 -22.42 -7.62 -16.81
N CYS A 861 -21.45 -7.47 -15.91
CA CYS A 861 -20.95 -8.57 -15.10
C CYS A 861 -21.93 -9.06 -14.04
N LEU A 862 -22.64 -8.16 -13.35
CA LEU A 862 -23.69 -8.57 -12.41
C LEU A 862 -24.92 -9.14 -13.13
N LYS A 863 -25.25 -8.68 -14.34
CA LYS A 863 -26.30 -9.27 -15.16
C LYS A 863 -25.99 -10.71 -15.59
N ASN A 864 -24.72 -11.01 -15.87
CA ASN A 864 -24.28 -12.34 -16.32
C ASN A 864 -24.02 -13.33 -15.17
N PHE A 865 -23.49 -12.87 -14.02
CA PHE A 865 -23.04 -13.74 -12.93
C PHE A 865 -23.69 -13.45 -11.57
N GLY A 866 -24.36 -12.31 -11.39
CA GLY A 866 -24.82 -11.82 -10.10
C GLY A 866 -25.83 -12.74 -9.41
N GLU A 867 -26.80 -13.30 -10.14
CA GLU A 867 -27.75 -14.27 -9.57
C GLU A 867 -27.03 -15.52 -9.04
N GLN A 868 -26.08 -16.08 -9.80
CA GLN A 868 -25.30 -17.24 -9.37
C GLN A 868 -24.49 -16.92 -8.11
N ILE A 869 -23.76 -15.80 -8.10
CA ILE A 869 -22.94 -15.38 -6.95
C ILE A 869 -23.81 -15.19 -5.69
N LEU A 870 -24.99 -14.56 -5.83
CA LEU A 870 -25.91 -14.34 -4.71
C LEU A 870 -26.52 -15.65 -4.19
N ASN A 871 -26.78 -16.62 -5.08
CA ASN A 871 -27.26 -17.95 -4.70
C ASN A 871 -26.15 -18.75 -3.98
N GLU A 872 -24.88 -18.59 -4.35
CA GLU A 872 -23.76 -19.18 -3.62
C GLU A 872 -23.61 -18.58 -2.22
N PHE A 873 -23.65 -17.25 -2.07
CA PHE A 873 -23.65 -16.60 -0.76
C PHE A 873 -24.86 -16.97 0.10
N GLU A 874 -26.02 -17.21 -0.51
CA GLU A 874 -27.21 -17.72 0.17
C GLU A 874 -26.99 -19.16 0.69
N GLY A 875 -26.36 -20.04 -0.11
CA GLY A 875 -25.97 -21.39 0.30
C GLY A 875 -24.88 -21.43 1.39
N GLU A 876 -23.97 -20.45 1.38
CA GLU A 876 -22.91 -20.27 2.40
C GLU A 876 -23.43 -19.60 3.70
N GLY A 877 -24.68 -19.12 3.71
CA GLY A 877 -25.29 -18.45 4.86
C GLY A 877 -24.79 -17.01 5.09
N ILE A 878 -24.11 -16.42 4.10
CA ILE A 878 -23.53 -15.08 4.17
C ILE A 878 -24.64 -14.03 4.08
N LYS A 879 -24.81 -13.24 5.14
CA LYS A 879 -25.76 -12.11 5.21
C LYS A 879 -25.18 -10.78 4.76
N HIS A 880 -23.86 -10.60 4.88
CA HIS A 880 -23.15 -9.37 4.51
C HIS A 880 -21.95 -9.72 3.66
N ILE A 881 -21.92 -9.20 2.43
CA ILE A 881 -20.96 -9.52 1.37
C ILE A 881 -19.88 -8.44 1.35
N THR A 882 -18.62 -8.80 1.59
CA THR A 882 -17.48 -7.90 1.36
C THR A 882 -17.29 -7.66 -0.14
N GLN A 883 -16.70 -6.51 -0.50
CA GLN A 883 -16.33 -6.21 -1.89
C GLN A 883 -15.40 -7.30 -2.45
N LYS A 884 -14.45 -7.75 -1.63
CA LYS A 884 -13.49 -8.81 -1.89
C LYS A 884 -14.10 -10.19 -2.10
N GLU A 885 -15.13 -10.58 -1.34
CA GLU A 885 -15.87 -11.83 -1.57
C GLU A 885 -16.62 -11.79 -2.90
N LEU A 886 -17.32 -10.69 -3.21
CA LEU A 886 -17.96 -10.49 -4.51
C LEU A 886 -16.93 -10.55 -5.65
N GLY A 887 -15.81 -9.85 -5.49
CA GLY A 887 -14.69 -9.87 -6.44
C GLY A 887 -14.15 -11.27 -6.65
N LYS A 888 -13.86 -12.02 -5.58
CA LYS A 888 -13.39 -13.41 -5.66
C LYS A 888 -14.37 -14.30 -6.44
N LYS A 889 -15.65 -14.32 -6.06
CA LYS A 889 -16.68 -15.15 -6.72
C LYS A 889 -16.87 -14.76 -8.18
N LEU A 890 -16.90 -13.46 -8.49
CA LEU A 890 -16.95 -12.99 -9.87
C LEU A 890 -15.74 -13.46 -10.68
N GLY A 891 -14.54 -13.42 -10.09
CA GLY A 891 -13.30 -13.85 -10.74
C GLY A 891 -13.28 -15.35 -11.02
N GLU A 892 -13.76 -16.17 -10.09
CA GLU A 892 -13.91 -17.61 -10.25
C GLU A 892 -14.83 -17.93 -11.45
N LEU A 893 -16.05 -17.37 -11.47
CA LEU A 893 -17.06 -17.66 -12.50
C LEU A 893 -16.76 -17.05 -13.89
N SER A 894 -16.09 -15.89 -13.93
CA SER A 894 -15.80 -15.19 -15.19
C SER A 894 -14.46 -15.57 -15.83
N SER A 895 -13.57 -16.25 -15.10
CA SER A 895 -12.18 -16.56 -15.52
C SER A 895 -12.06 -17.23 -16.89
N SER A 896 -13.06 -18.03 -17.30
CA SER A 896 -13.10 -18.76 -18.58
C SER A 896 -14.07 -18.16 -19.61
N SER A 897 -14.88 -17.17 -19.23
CA SER A 897 -16.09 -16.76 -19.98
C SER A 897 -16.19 -15.27 -20.27
N SER A 898 -15.56 -14.39 -19.47
CA SER A 898 -15.52 -12.95 -19.74
C SER A 898 -14.28 -12.29 -19.13
N LEU A 899 -13.31 -11.94 -19.99
CA LEU A 899 -12.09 -11.24 -19.57
C LEU A 899 -12.40 -9.89 -18.89
N GLY A 900 -13.42 -9.17 -19.36
CA GLY A 900 -13.84 -7.91 -18.74
C GLY A 900 -14.29 -8.12 -17.29
N CYS A 901 -15.11 -9.14 -17.04
CA CYS A 901 -15.56 -9.46 -15.70
C CYS A 901 -14.45 -10.02 -14.80
N TYR A 902 -13.49 -10.74 -15.38
CA TYR A 902 -12.29 -11.15 -14.66
C TYR A 902 -11.41 -9.95 -14.27
N LEU A 903 -11.27 -8.94 -15.12
CA LEU A 903 -10.55 -7.70 -14.77
C LEU A 903 -11.30 -6.90 -13.69
N LEU A 904 -12.64 -6.79 -13.80
CA LEU A 904 -13.49 -6.20 -12.75
C LEU A 904 -13.36 -6.96 -11.42
N SER A 905 -13.21 -8.29 -11.46
CA SER A 905 -13.00 -9.11 -10.27
C SER A 905 -11.76 -8.71 -9.47
N LYS A 906 -10.68 -8.31 -10.16
CA LYS A 906 -9.45 -7.81 -9.53
C LYS A 906 -9.65 -6.42 -8.93
N PHE A 907 -10.36 -5.55 -9.63
CA PHE A 907 -10.77 -4.24 -9.13
C PHE A 907 -11.61 -4.32 -7.84
N LEU A 908 -12.47 -5.34 -7.71
CA LEU A 908 -13.26 -5.57 -6.48
C LEU A 908 -12.47 -6.32 -5.38
N GLY A 909 -11.35 -6.96 -5.72
CA GLY A 909 -10.68 -7.98 -4.88
C GLY A 909 -9.94 -7.48 -3.63
N GLU A 910 -9.87 -6.18 -3.38
CA GLU A 910 -9.05 -5.58 -2.30
C GLU A 910 -9.89 -4.94 -1.17
N GLY A 911 -11.21 -4.79 -1.35
CA GLY A 911 -12.07 -4.09 -0.38
C GLY A 911 -12.66 -4.98 0.72
N GLU A 912 -12.39 -4.63 1.97
CA GLU A 912 -12.95 -5.31 3.16
C GLU A 912 -14.31 -4.72 3.64
N GLY A 913 -14.75 -3.60 3.04
CA GLY A 913 -16.08 -3.03 3.31
C GLY A 913 -17.20 -3.95 2.82
N LYS A 914 -18.39 -3.84 3.41
CA LYS A 914 -19.52 -4.77 3.25
C LYS A 914 -20.81 -4.08 2.82
N ILE A 915 -21.71 -4.89 2.25
CA ILE A 915 -23.13 -4.57 2.08
C ILE A 915 -23.98 -5.79 2.46
N SER A 916 -25.23 -5.59 2.84
CA SER A 916 -26.18 -6.69 3.05
C SER A 916 -26.47 -7.47 1.76
N LYS A 917 -26.76 -8.77 1.90
CA LYS A 917 -27.13 -9.64 0.78
C LYS A 917 -28.42 -9.16 0.11
N LYS A 918 -29.41 -8.70 0.89
CA LYS A 918 -30.68 -8.18 0.38
C LYS A 918 -30.46 -6.92 -0.49
N LEU A 919 -29.61 -5.98 -0.08
CA LEU A 919 -29.24 -4.82 -0.89
C LEU A 919 -28.52 -5.22 -2.18
N ALA A 920 -27.56 -6.15 -2.10
CA ALA A 920 -26.86 -6.67 -3.27
C ALA A 920 -27.82 -7.35 -4.28
N LYS A 921 -28.82 -8.08 -3.78
CA LYS A 921 -29.87 -8.73 -4.59
C LYS A 921 -30.79 -7.71 -5.25
N GLU A 922 -31.16 -6.63 -4.57
CA GLU A 922 -31.95 -5.55 -5.15
C GLU A 922 -31.17 -4.80 -6.24
N TYR A 923 -29.87 -4.52 -6.04
CA TYR A 923 -29.03 -3.96 -7.10
C TYR A 923 -28.88 -4.89 -8.31
N SER A 924 -28.70 -6.20 -8.11
CA SER A 924 -28.69 -7.20 -9.19
C SER A 924 -30.03 -7.21 -9.95
N ASN A 925 -31.15 -7.06 -9.23
CA ASN A 925 -32.48 -6.96 -9.84
C ASN A 925 -32.67 -5.66 -10.63
N PHE A 926 -32.16 -4.51 -10.18
CA PHE A 926 -32.21 -3.25 -10.93
C PHE A 926 -31.40 -3.34 -12.24
N ILE A 927 -30.21 -3.94 -12.18
CA ILE A 927 -29.33 -4.17 -13.35
C ILE A 927 -29.95 -5.16 -14.35
N SER A 928 -30.67 -6.17 -13.85
CA SER A 928 -31.28 -7.22 -14.69
C SER A 928 -32.62 -6.80 -15.30
N ASN A 929 -33.38 -5.94 -14.60
CA ASN A 929 -34.69 -5.47 -15.03
C ASN A 929 -34.63 -4.01 -15.49
N ASN A 930 -34.57 -3.79 -16.81
CA ASN A 930 -34.62 -2.47 -17.47
C ASN A 930 -35.95 -1.68 -17.23
N SER A 931 -36.73 -2.01 -16.21
CA SER A 931 -38.01 -1.40 -15.84
C SER A 931 -37.90 -0.36 -14.73
N GLU A 932 -36.73 -0.18 -14.11
CA GLU A 932 -36.55 0.83 -13.07
C GLU A 932 -36.48 2.24 -13.68
N THR A 933 -36.99 3.23 -12.94
CA THR A 933 -36.97 4.64 -13.35
C THR A 933 -35.75 5.35 -12.79
N GLN A 934 -35.13 6.21 -13.59
CA GLN A 934 -34.03 7.06 -13.14
C GLN A 934 -34.41 7.82 -11.85
N PRO A 935 -33.57 7.79 -10.80
CA PRO A 935 -33.90 8.38 -9.50
C PRO A 935 -33.84 9.92 -9.54
N GLY A 936 -34.63 10.56 -8.67
CA GLY A 936 -34.83 12.01 -8.64
C GLY A 936 -35.99 12.50 -9.52
N LYS A 937 -36.91 11.61 -9.89
CA LYS A 937 -38.00 11.92 -10.82
C LYS A 937 -38.91 13.04 -10.32
N SER A 938 -39.05 14.09 -11.14
CA SER A 938 -39.86 15.29 -10.82
C SER A 938 -39.43 16.02 -9.54
N LEU A 939 -38.24 15.74 -9.01
CA LEU A 939 -37.70 16.37 -7.81
C LEU A 939 -37.27 17.80 -8.13
N SER A 940 -37.83 18.79 -7.43
CA SER A 940 -37.54 20.21 -7.64
C SER A 940 -36.37 20.68 -6.78
N ILE A 941 -35.23 20.98 -7.43
CA ILE A 941 -33.96 21.37 -6.82
C ILE A 941 -33.48 22.67 -7.46
N ASP A 942 -33.27 23.74 -6.70
CA ASP A 942 -32.88 25.03 -7.26
C ASP A 942 -31.58 24.94 -8.07
N LYS A 943 -30.54 24.29 -7.52
CA LYS A 943 -29.24 24.06 -8.17
C LYS A 943 -28.80 22.58 -8.11
N PHE A 944 -29.29 21.73 -9.00
CA PHE A 944 -28.84 20.34 -9.10
C PHE A 944 -27.44 20.26 -9.71
N SER A 945 -26.69 19.21 -9.37
CA SER A 945 -25.36 18.80 -9.88
C SER A 945 -25.15 17.26 -9.72
N MET A 946 -24.32 16.62 -10.56
CA MET A 946 -23.84 15.25 -10.45
C MET A 946 -22.64 14.91 -11.36
N MET A 947 -21.43 14.77 -10.81
CA MET A 947 -20.20 14.40 -11.55
C MET A 947 -20.26 12.95 -12.05
N TYR A 948 -19.60 12.66 -13.18
CA TYR A 948 -19.39 11.29 -13.65
C TYR A 948 -17.96 11.11 -14.16
N GLY A 949 -17.43 9.90 -14.01
CA GLY A 949 -16.13 9.53 -14.53
C GLY A 949 -16.23 8.99 -15.96
N ILE A 950 -15.12 9.07 -16.68
CA ILE A 950 -14.86 8.19 -17.82
C ILE A 950 -13.53 7.46 -17.62
N ALA A 951 -13.57 6.15 -17.72
CA ALA A 951 -12.37 5.33 -17.77
C ALA A 951 -11.92 5.22 -19.24
N LYS A 952 -10.89 5.95 -19.66
CA LYS A 952 -10.32 5.91 -21.03
C LYS A 952 -9.56 4.61 -21.34
N PHE A 953 -10.08 3.47 -20.92
CA PHE A 953 -9.66 2.15 -21.36
C PHE A 953 -10.34 1.83 -22.70
N GLN A 954 -9.71 1.03 -23.55
CA GLN A 954 -10.00 1.01 -25.00
C GLN A 954 -11.40 0.56 -25.43
N PHE A 955 -12.17 -0.09 -24.55
CA PHE A 955 -13.41 -0.77 -24.93
C PHE A 955 -14.68 0.01 -24.56
N GLN A 956 -14.61 1.00 -23.68
CA GLN A 956 -15.75 1.83 -23.28
C GLN A 956 -15.27 3.26 -23.03
N LYS A 957 -15.94 4.26 -23.64
CA LYS A 957 -15.54 5.69 -23.55
C LYS A 957 -16.53 6.55 -22.74
N ASP A 958 -17.62 5.93 -22.32
CA ASP A 958 -18.89 6.53 -21.89
C ASP A 958 -19.31 6.03 -20.50
N ASN A 959 -18.38 5.49 -19.69
CA ASN A 959 -18.63 5.11 -18.30
C ASN A 959 -17.34 5.05 -17.46
N ASP A 960 -17.50 5.04 -16.13
CA ASP A 960 -16.40 4.97 -15.16
C ASP A 960 -16.03 3.55 -14.69
N LEU A 961 -16.44 2.54 -15.47
CA LEU A 961 -16.56 1.10 -15.18
C LEU A 961 -17.82 0.67 -14.40
N VAL A 962 -18.47 1.58 -13.67
CA VAL A 962 -19.65 1.27 -12.83
C VAL A 962 -20.89 2.02 -13.29
N VAL A 963 -20.77 3.33 -13.47
CA VAL A 963 -21.84 4.27 -13.82
C VAL A 963 -21.60 4.81 -15.23
N THR A 964 -22.64 4.77 -16.04
CA THR A 964 -22.61 5.28 -17.41
C THR A 964 -22.86 6.78 -17.47
N GLU A 965 -22.32 7.40 -18.53
CA GLU A 965 -22.69 8.74 -18.98
C GLU A 965 -24.21 8.82 -19.24
N GLN A 966 -24.84 7.75 -19.72
CA GLN A 966 -26.28 7.68 -19.95
C GLN A 966 -27.09 7.76 -18.65
N ASP A 967 -26.67 7.08 -17.58
CA ASP A 967 -27.26 7.20 -16.25
C ASP A 967 -27.09 8.61 -15.70
N ALA A 968 -25.89 9.18 -15.88
CA ALA A 968 -25.61 10.55 -15.48
C ALA A 968 -26.56 11.55 -16.18
N PHE A 969 -26.74 11.43 -17.50
CA PHE A 969 -27.70 12.25 -18.23
C PHE A 969 -29.16 11.95 -17.84
N GLY A 970 -29.52 10.70 -17.60
CA GLY A 970 -30.85 10.27 -17.19
C GLY A 970 -31.32 10.97 -15.92
N ILE A 971 -30.58 10.81 -14.83
CA ILE A 971 -30.83 11.51 -13.55
C ILE A 971 -30.86 13.04 -13.76
N SER A 972 -29.88 13.59 -14.49
CA SER A 972 -29.79 15.04 -14.73
C SER A 972 -30.98 15.61 -15.51
N ASN A 973 -31.72 14.79 -16.27
CA ASN A 973 -32.89 15.19 -17.04
C ASN A 973 -34.19 15.11 -16.23
N GLU A 974 -34.34 14.09 -15.39
CA GLU A 974 -35.55 13.85 -14.57
C GLU A 974 -35.74 14.85 -13.41
N ILE A 975 -34.64 15.46 -12.93
CA ILE A 975 -34.65 16.47 -11.87
C ILE A 975 -35.01 17.84 -12.44
N ILE A 976 -35.90 18.58 -11.77
CA ILE A 976 -36.32 19.93 -12.19
C ILE A 976 -35.43 20.95 -11.48
N SER A 977 -34.68 21.76 -12.22
CA SER A 977 -33.72 22.71 -11.64
C SER A 977 -33.45 23.92 -12.52
N GLU A 978 -33.31 25.10 -11.89
CA GLU A 978 -32.97 26.37 -12.55
C GLU A 978 -31.45 26.51 -12.78
N ARG A 979 -30.62 25.78 -12.02
CA ARG A 979 -29.14 25.87 -12.07
C ARG A 979 -28.49 24.47 -12.17
N LYS A 980 -28.41 23.89 -13.38
CA LYS A 980 -27.66 22.66 -13.73
C LYS A 980 -26.35 22.98 -14.50
N ALA A 981 -25.30 22.16 -14.44
CA ALA A 981 -24.07 22.28 -15.26
C ALA A 981 -23.25 20.96 -15.29
N LEU A 982 -22.64 20.41 -16.39
CA LEU A 982 -21.87 19.10 -16.47
C LEU A 982 -20.34 19.15 -16.26
N LYS A 983 -19.78 18.01 -15.81
CA LYS A 983 -18.35 17.71 -15.70
C LYS A 983 -18.15 16.20 -15.77
N GLU A 984 -17.71 15.79 -16.95
CA GLU A 984 -16.86 14.64 -17.14
C GLU A 984 -15.54 14.84 -16.36
N VAL A 985 -15.12 13.80 -15.66
CA VAL A 985 -13.79 13.68 -15.03
C VAL A 985 -13.09 12.44 -15.61
N ASN A 986 -11.84 12.57 -16.02
CA ASN A 986 -11.09 11.46 -16.62
C ASN A 986 -10.53 10.50 -15.54
N GLN A 987 -11.42 9.87 -14.78
CA GLN A 987 -11.13 8.97 -13.67
C GLN A 987 -12.11 7.80 -13.63
N ARG A 988 -11.65 6.66 -13.10
CA ARG A 988 -12.48 5.49 -12.80
C ARG A 988 -13.34 5.74 -11.55
N HIS A 989 -14.41 4.96 -11.39
CA HIS A 989 -15.34 5.06 -10.26
C HIS A 989 -14.63 5.08 -8.89
N ASP A 990 -13.65 4.18 -8.69
CA ASP A 990 -12.91 4.08 -7.43
C ASP A 990 -12.02 5.29 -7.12
N LYS A 991 -11.59 6.03 -8.15
CA LYS A 991 -10.69 7.19 -8.03
C LYS A 991 -11.41 8.53 -8.02
N LEU A 992 -12.71 8.57 -8.36
CA LEU A 992 -13.49 9.82 -8.33
C LEU A 992 -13.45 10.51 -6.94
N PRO A 993 -13.69 9.85 -5.80
CA PRO A 993 -13.71 10.54 -4.50
C PRO A 993 -12.35 11.13 -4.09
N ASP A 994 -11.27 10.51 -4.55
CA ASP A 994 -9.91 10.84 -4.13
C ASP A 994 -9.23 11.83 -5.10
N SER A 995 -9.90 12.18 -6.21
CA SER A 995 -9.39 13.08 -7.25
C SER A 995 -9.44 14.56 -6.81
N GLU A 996 -8.31 15.25 -6.86
CA GLU A 996 -8.23 16.70 -6.58
C GLU A 996 -9.20 17.52 -7.45
N GLU A 997 -9.40 17.17 -8.72
CA GLU A 997 -10.37 17.84 -9.60
C GLU A 997 -11.83 17.70 -9.09
N VAL A 998 -12.17 16.58 -8.47
CA VAL A 998 -13.48 16.34 -7.85
C VAL A 998 -13.60 17.11 -6.53
N LYS A 999 -12.56 17.10 -5.70
CA LYS A 999 -12.51 17.84 -4.42
C LYS A 999 -12.63 19.36 -4.63
N ASP A 1000 -11.80 19.92 -5.50
CA ASP A 1000 -11.84 21.34 -5.90
C ASP A 1000 -13.23 21.73 -6.40
N TYR A 1001 -13.86 20.85 -7.19
CA TYR A 1001 -15.20 21.10 -7.68
C TYR A 1001 -16.25 21.09 -6.55
N ILE A 1002 -16.18 20.12 -5.62
CA ILE A 1002 -17.05 20.07 -4.44
C ILE A 1002 -16.90 21.36 -3.64
N VAL A 1003 -15.67 21.72 -3.24
CA VAL A 1003 -15.32 22.95 -2.49
C VAL A 1003 -15.92 24.18 -3.17
N LYS A 1004 -15.73 24.31 -4.48
CA LYS A 1004 -16.20 25.46 -5.28
C LYS A 1004 -17.70 25.67 -5.21
N GLU A 1005 -18.52 24.63 -5.30
CA GLU A 1005 -19.98 24.83 -5.34
C GLU A 1005 -20.65 24.73 -3.97
N VAL A 1006 -20.02 24.11 -2.95
CA VAL A 1006 -20.50 24.22 -1.54
C VAL A 1006 -20.29 25.63 -0.98
N ARG A 1007 -19.36 26.40 -1.56
CA ARG A 1007 -19.11 27.83 -1.28
C ARG A 1007 -20.09 28.81 -1.94
N LYS A 1008 -20.79 28.40 -3.00
CA LYS A 1008 -21.59 29.30 -3.85
C LYS A 1008 -23.07 29.32 -3.47
N ASN A 1009 -23.51 30.45 -2.92
CA ASN A 1009 -24.92 30.87 -2.91
C ASN A 1009 -25.27 31.59 -4.23
#